data_AF-H1Y3H3-F1
#
_entry.id   AF-H1Y3H3-F1
#
_cell.length_a   1.000
_cell.length_b   1.000
_cell.length_c   1.000
_cell.angle_alpha   90.00
_cell.angle_beta   90.00
_cell.angle_gamma   90.00
#
_symmetry.space_group_name_H-M   'P 1'
#
loop_
_entity.id
_entity.type
_entity.pdbx_description
1 polymer ?
#
loop_
_entity_poly.entity_id
_entity_poly.type
_entity_poly.pdbx_seq_one_letter_code
_entity_poly.pdbx_strand_id
1 'polypeptide(L)'
;MKFPVTVIDKDLYFQKISALLLDDECVLFIDTNILATFFKLNADARKELLDWMETFTQKDRLKTPTWALNEYTKRFVRKRTGDYLSTGDKLKTIIKEFKEVRKFLSMHVDEESLKLAKYADRPAYIQDLDKVSTTLEKVSGPLRSRKSDYIVKINEDLQRVLEGTVIESDIFSMVEPVGNYGAHRFRTELPPGFEDGHKDFNAYGDLIIWQEILAFCKARNRKKVLILTNDQKPDWMYAPYQLLIKGRRVSNNEPELKIADPRLIYEFRLATYSEELYIINLETLTKIAIEDNRKDLLNVARALQLVKEEETAKEEEEEAVAMEDSSGTLAEETEGPVEEQLGETFAVPEELPSEEATASPVEKAAEPFDTEPAPVARKQPYAQAALADATYISFVDPKIADIVEKLKSHSWYTQNPAIDELAEYVNRGNNSRLYHNDLFVLGRNIYQSATGGAYSAIDLIENKLSRLNMAFKLKSHIVAGMFYEIYFDSQGSFRGHNLKSYLLSDVFAFQTDANYTEAIAFINRELQHHLGELFVLPGNTSNVTVELIVEEVETSWAGTMLGVKDLKIDGESVLKYSELYYHHRLKQTSGESNIKEQIESVFAIPSTQQVLKDNSGKGLPYLFENNAILWRGELPPAAKNVFAADF
;
A
#
# COMPACT_ATOMS: atom_id res chain seq x y z
N MET A 1 -21.37 6.96 23.86
CA MET A 1 -20.71 7.90 22.95
C MET A 1 -21.22 9.31 23.25
N LYS A 2 -20.41 10.35 23.05
CA LYS A 2 -20.82 11.76 23.22
C LYS A 2 -21.12 12.39 21.86
N PHE A 3 -21.99 13.41 21.84
CA PHE A 3 -22.20 14.21 20.62
C PHE A 3 -20.92 14.98 20.26
N PRO A 4 -20.58 15.13 18.97
CA PRO A 4 -19.45 15.96 18.55
C PRO A 4 -19.63 17.41 19.01
N VAL A 5 -18.56 17.99 19.55
CA VAL A 5 -18.56 19.40 19.96
C VAL A 5 -18.46 20.30 18.74
N THR A 6 -19.38 21.25 18.60
CA THR A 6 -19.34 22.23 17.50
C THR A 6 -18.44 23.41 17.81
N VAL A 7 -18.16 23.66 19.09
CA VAL A 7 -17.29 24.71 19.58
C VAL A 7 -16.31 24.09 20.58
N ILE A 8 -15.01 24.34 20.40
CA ILE A 8 -13.98 23.94 21.36
C ILE A 8 -13.19 25.15 21.84
N ASP A 9 -12.87 25.19 23.14
CA ASP A 9 -11.95 26.18 23.69
C ASP A 9 -10.51 25.76 23.42
N LYS A 10 -9.81 26.52 22.58
CA LYS A 10 -8.45 26.21 22.14
C LYS A 10 -7.47 26.34 23.30
N ASP A 11 -7.59 27.42 24.08
CA ASP A 11 -6.67 27.72 25.18
C ASP A 11 -6.80 26.65 26.28
N LEU A 12 -8.03 26.25 26.60
CA LEU A 12 -8.29 25.17 27.55
C LEU A 12 -7.82 23.80 27.02
N TYR A 13 -7.98 23.54 25.72
CA TYR A 13 -7.47 22.32 25.10
C TYR A 13 -5.95 22.26 25.19
N PHE A 14 -5.24 23.36 24.88
CA PHE A 14 -3.78 23.43 24.96
C PHE A 14 -3.28 23.25 26.39
N GLN A 15 -3.92 23.91 27.36
CA GLN A 15 -3.63 23.71 28.79
C GLN A 15 -3.81 22.25 29.22
N LYS A 16 -4.84 21.57 28.70
CA LYS A 16 -5.10 20.16 29.01
C LYS A 16 -4.00 19.25 28.46
N ILE A 17 -3.55 19.48 27.22
CA ILE A 17 -2.44 18.73 26.63
C ILE A 17 -1.13 19.01 27.39
N SER A 18 -0.84 20.28 27.72
CA SER A 18 0.32 20.66 28.53
C SER A 18 0.35 19.91 29.87
N ALA A 19 -0.78 19.88 30.59
CA ALA A 19 -0.91 19.12 31.83
C ALA A 19 -0.65 17.62 31.63
N LEU A 20 -1.13 17.02 30.54
CA LEU A 20 -0.89 15.61 30.21
C LEU A 20 0.58 15.32 29.88
N LEU A 21 1.29 16.25 29.21
CA LEU A 21 2.71 16.11 28.93
C LEU A 21 3.55 16.08 30.22
N LEU A 22 3.09 16.75 31.29
CA LEU A 22 3.74 16.73 32.60
C LEU A 22 3.28 15.58 33.50
N ASP A 23 2.17 14.92 33.18
CA ASP A 23 1.55 13.87 33.98
C ASP A 23 2.24 12.52 33.81
N ASP A 24 2.85 11.98 34.86
CA ASP A 24 3.58 10.71 34.81
C ASP A 24 2.70 9.48 34.50
N GLU A 25 1.37 9.59 34.63
CA GLU A 25 0.42 8.54 34.22
C GLU A 25 0.02 8.61 32.74
N CYS A 26 0.39 9.69 32.04
CA CYS A 26 0.12 9.84 30.61
C CYS A 26 1.17 9.13 29.76
N VAL A 27 0.68 8.27 28.86
CA VAL A 27 1.49 7.55 27.87
C VAL A 27 1.37 8.24 26.51
N LEU A 28 2.52 8.45 25.88
CA LEU A 28 2.67 9.01 24.55
C LEU A 28 2.93 7.88 23.55
N PHE A 29 2.10 7.74 22.52
CA PHE A 29 2.36 6.87 21.38
C PHE A 29 2.83 7.67 20.18
N ILE A 30 3.75 7.12 19.40
CA ILE A 30 4.22 7.72 18.15
C ILE A 30 3.88 6.86 16.94
N ASP A 31 3.55 7.52 15.84
CA ASP A 31 3.22 6.89 14.55
C ASP A 31 4.44 6.82 13.61
N THR A 32 4.39 6.00 12.56
CA THR A 32 5.43 5.83 11.53
C THR A 32 5.82 7.17 10.90
N ASN A 33 4.85 8.06 10.69
CA ASN A 33 5.12 9.36 10.07
C ASN A 33 5.96 10.30 10.96
N ILE A 34 5.98 10.07 12.28
CA ILE A 34 6.85 10.81 13.20
C ILE A 34 8.29 10.33 13.04
N LEU A 35 8.50 9.01 12.91
CA LEU A 35 9.81 8.44 12.57
C LEU A 35 10.35 9.03 11.26
N ALA A 36 9.48 9.18 10.26
CA ALA A 36 9.83 9.81 8.98
C ALA A 36 10.21 11.30 9.11
N THR A 37 9.67 12.02 10.10
CA THR A 37 9.96 13.45 10.31
C THR A 37 11.43 13.69 10.67
N PHE A 38 12.07 12.79 11.41
CA PHE A 38 13.48 12.95 11.79
C PHE A 38 14.44 13.05 10.59
N PHE A 39 14.08 12.45 9.45
CA PHE A 39 14.83 12.58 8.19
C PHE A 39 14.72 13.97 7.57
N LYS A 40 13.59 14.65 7.80
CA LYS A 40 13.23 15.95 7.22
C LYS A 40 13.79 17.12 8.03
N LEU A 41 13.95 16.96 9.34
CA LEU A 41 14.45 18.01 10.24
C LEU A 41 15.94 18.31 10.01
N ASN A 42 16.31 19.57 10.27
CA ASN A 42 17.72 19.97 10.40
C ASN A 42 18.36 19.32 11.64
N ALA A 43 19.68 19.47 11.80
CA ALA A 43 20.41 18.78 12.87
C ALA A 43 19.97 19.23 14.28
N ASP A 44 19.78 20.52 14.49
CA ASP A 44 19.44 21.09 15.80
C ASP A 44 18.03 20.70 16.22
N ALA A 45 17.06 20.88 15.32
CA ALA A 45 15.67 20.48 15.55
C ALA A 45 15.52 18.96 15.76
N ARG A 46 16.30 18.14 15.04
CA ARG A 46 16.31 16.69 15.25
C ARG A 46 16.85 16.33 16.62
N LYS A 47 18.00 16.90 17.02
CA LYS A 47 18.61 16.64 18.33
C LYS A 47 17.63 17.02 19.43
N GLU A 48 17.04 18.20 19.34
CA GLU A 48 16.09 18.71 20.31
C GLU A 48 14.85 17.82 20.45
N LEU A 49 14.26 17.36 19.33
CA LEU A 49 13.13 16.44 19.39
C LEU A 49 13.51 15.08 20.00
N LEU A 50 14.71 14.57 19.72
CA LEU A 50 15.22 13.33 20.33
C LEU A 50 15.42 13.49 21.83
N ASP A 51 16.07 14.57 22.26
CA ASP A 51 16.31 14.87 23.68
C ASP A 51 14.96 14.99 24.42
N TRP A 52 13.98 15.65 23.81
CA TRP A 52 12.63 15.74 24.35
C TRP A 52 11.97 14.36 24.49
N MET A 53 12.02 13.51 23.46
CA MET A 53 11.49 12.14 23.52
C MET A 53 12.22 11.25 24.53
N GLU A 54 13.50 11.48 24.74
CA GLU A 54 14.32 10.74 25.69
C GLU A 54 13.82 10.94 27.13
N THR A 55 13.29 12.13 27.47
CA THR A 55 12.67 12.39 28.78
C THR A 55 11.44 11.52 29.08
N PHE A 56 10.67 11.15 28.04
CA PHE A 56 9.53 10.24 28.16
C PHE A 56 9.98 8.78 28.19
N THR A 57 11.01 8.44 27.40
CA THR A 57 11.59 7.10 27.34
C THR A 57 12.16 6.69 28.70
N GLN A 58 12.93 7.57 29.35
CA GLN A 58 13.50 7.32 30.68
C GLN A 58 12.44 7.08 31.76
N LYS A 59 11.19 7.52 31.54
CA LYS A 59 10.05 7.34 32.44
C LYS A 59 9.09 6.22 32.02
N ASP A 60 9.43 5.43 30.99
CA ASP A 60 8.55 4.40 30.40
C ASP A 60 7.21 4.97 29.86
N ARG A 61 7.19 6.26 29.49
CA ARG A 61 5.98 6.96 29.02
C ARG A 61 5.87 7.05 27.51
N LEU A 62 6.95 6.83 26.76
CA LEU A 62 6.94 6.78 25.30
C LEU A 62 6.75 5.34 24.83
N LYS A 63 5.84 5.13 23.87
CA LYS A 63 5.57 3.83 23.25
C LYS A 63 5.48 3.92 21.73
N THR A 64 6.06 2.94 21.07
CA THR A 64 6.01 2.81 19.61
C THR A 64 5.25 1.53 19.26
N PRO A 65 4.07 1.62 18.61
CA PRO A 65 3.38 0.45 18.07
C PRO A 65 4.31 -0.38 17.18
N THR A 66 4.27 -1.70 17.32
CA THR A 66 5.13 -2.60 16.55
C THR A 66 4.82 -2.50 15.06
N TRP A 67 3.56 -2.28 14.67
CA TRP A 67 3.20 -2.06 13.27
C TRP A 67 3.82 -0.79 12.70
N ALA A 68 3.88 0.29 13.49
CA ALA A 68 4.51 1.53 13.08
C ALA A 68 6.02 1.34 12.82
N LEU A 69 6.70 0.59 13.70
CA LEU A 69 8.09 0.21 13.47
C LEU A 69 8.27 -0.74 12.28
N ASN A 70 7.33 -1.67 12.04
CA ASN A 70 7.34 -2.56 10.89
C ASN A 70 7.27 -1.78 9.57
N GLU A 71 6.41 -0.77 9.48
CA GLU A 71 6.31 0.09 8.30
C GLU A 71 7.60 0.87 8.03
N TYR A 72 8.21 1.41 9.09
CA TYR A 72 9.51 2.05 9.03
C TYR A 72 10.61 1.07 8.57
N THR A 73 10.71 -0.08 9.24
CA THR A 73 11.70 -1.13 8.98
C THR A 73 11.62 -1.63 7.54
N LYS A 74 10.40 -1.86 7.03
CA LYS A 74 10.16 -2.26 5.65
C LYS A 74 10.76 -1.26 4.65
N ARG A 75 10.67 0.04 4.93
CA ARG A 75 11.25 1.09 4.06
C ARG A 75 12.77 1.17 4.22
N PHE A 76 13.28 1.08 5.44
CA PHE A 76 14.71 1.11 5.73
C PHE A 76 15.46 -0.06 5.07
N VAL A 77 15.01 -1.30 5.32
CA VAL A 77 15.64 -2.53 4.77
C VAL A 77 15.58 -2.57 3.25
N ARG A 78 14.52 -2.05 2.64
CA ARG A 78 14.38 -1.96 1.18
C ARG A 78 15.13 -0.76 0.56
N LYS A 79 15.92 -0.02 1.35
CA LYS A 79 16.64 1.19 0.93
C LYS A 79 15.74 2.25 0.30
N ARG A 80 14.50 2.36 0.77
CA ARG A 80 13.49 3.34 0.31
C ARG A 80 13.32 4.53 1.26
N THR A 81 14.21 4.71 2.23
CA THR A 81 14.23 5.88 3.13
C THR A 81 14.51 7.20 2.40
N GLY A 82 15.12 7.14 1.21
CA GLY A 82 15.23 8.29 0.31
C GLY A 82 13.88 8.91 -0.06
N ASP A 83 12.80 8.13 -0.06
CA ASP A 83 11.44 8.61 -0.36
C ASP A 83 10.97 9.67 0.65
N TYR A 84 11.45 9.61 1.90
CA TYR A 84 11.17 10.63 2.91
C TYR A 84 11.77 12.01 2.57
N LEU A 85 12.80 12.02 1.74
CA LEU A 85 13.52 13.21 1.28
C LEU A 85 13.09 13.68 -0.12
N SER A 86 12.14 12.98 -0.75
CA SER A 86 11.70 13.22 -2.14
C SER A 86 11.18 14.64 -2.40
N THR A 87 10.68 15.35 -1.38
CA THR A 87 10.31 16.78 -1.51
C THR A 87 11.51 17.63 -1.96
N GLY A 88 12.73 17.29 -1.55
CA GLY A 88 13.95 17.95 -2.03
C GLY A 88 14.20 17.76 -3.53
N ASP A 89 13.74 16.65 -4.11
CA ASP A 89 13.85 16.41 -5.56
C ASP A 89 12.85 17.23 -6.37
N LYS A 90 11.69 17.61 -5.79
CA LYS A 90 10.74 18.52 -6.45
C LYS A 90 11.39 19.87 -6.81
N LEU A 91 12.31 20.36 -5.98
CA LEU A 91 13.04 21.59 -6.28
C LEU A 91 13.91 21.47 -7.54
N LYS A 92 14.49 20.29 -7.81
CA LYS A 92 15.23 20.03 -9.06
C LYS A 92 14.29 20.11 -10.26
N THR A 93 13.10 19.56 -10.15
CA THR A 93 12.06 19.64 -11.19
C THR A 93 11.63 21.08 -11.43
N ILE A 94 11.36 21.85 -10.37
CA ILE A 94 11.02 23.28 -10.46
C ILE A 94 12.13 24.06 -11.16
N ILE A 95 13.40 23.82 -10.82
CA ILE A 95 14.53 24.47 -11.48
C ILE A 95 14.56 24.16 -12.98
N LYS A 96 14.29 22.90 -13.36
CA LYS A 96 14.24 22.49 -14.77
C LYS A 96 13.06 23.13 -15.50
N GLU A 97 11.86 23.07 -14.93
CA GLU A 97 10.65 23.66 -15.51
C GLU A 97 10.76 25.17 -15.64
N PHE A 98 11.31 25.83 -14.62
CA PHE A 98 11.56 27.27 -14.67
C PHE A 98 12.52 27.66 -15.78
N LYS A 99 13.51 26.82 -16.12
CA LYS A 99 14.40 27.06 -17.28
C LYS A 99 13.63 27.05 -18.60
N GLU A 100 12.67 26.14 -18.77
CA GLU A 100 11.80 26.10 -19.96
C GLU A 100 10.83 27.28 -20.00
N VAL A 101 10.22 27.63 -18.86
CA VAL A 101 9.35 28.81 -18.72
C VAL A 101 10.12 30.09 -19.04
N ARG A 102 11.34 30.24 -18.50
CA ARG A 102 12.23 31.38 -18.80
C ARG A 102 12.49 31.49 -20.30
N LYS A 103 12.76 30.37 -20.98
CA LYS A 103 12.97 30.34 -22.44
C LYS A 103 11.72 30.79 -23.18
N PHE A 104 10.55 30.27 -22.82
CA PHE A 104 9.26 30.67 -23.39
C PHE A 104 9.01 32.18 -23.21
N LEU A 105 9.12 32.68 -21.99
CA LEU A 105 8.94 34.09 -21.65
C LEU A 105 9.90 34.98 -22.42
N SER A 106 11.16 34.57 -22.53
CA SER A 106 12.17 35.28 -23.32
C SER A 106 11.81 35.37 -24.80
N MET A 107 11.09 34.39 -25.37
CA MET A 107 10.70 34.41 -26.79
C MET A 107 9.40 35.16 -27.06
N HIS A 108 8.46 35.19 -26.10
CA HIS A 108 7.08 35.63 -26.35
C HIS A 108 6.71 36.96 -25.70
N VAL A 109 7.45 37.42 -24.68
CA VAL A 109 7.17 38.74 -24.06
C VAL A 109 7.79 39.85 -24.91
N ASP A 110 6.93 40.76 -25.37
CA ASP A 110 7.29 41.93 -26.18
C ASP A 110 7.33 43.22 -25.36
N GLU A 111 7.81 44.30 -25.97
CA GLU A 111 7.95 45.61 -25.29
C GLU A 111 6.61 46.21 -24.85
N GLU A 112 5.52 45.92 -25.55
CA GLU A 112 4.19 46.42 -25.20
C GLU A 112 3.68 45.79 -23.90
N SER A 113 3.85 44.47 -23.78
CA SER A 113 3.53 43.70 -22.58
C SER A 113 4.37 44.13 -21.36
N LEU A 114 5.65 44.46 -21.58
CA LEU A 114 6.54 44.93 -20.51
C LEU A 114 6.12 46.28 -19.93
N LYS A 115 5.62 47.20 -20.77
CA LYS A 115 5.12 48.52 -20.32
C LYS A 115 3.90 48.37 -19.40
N LEU A 116 2.98 47.45 -19.73
CA LEU A 116 1.81 47.15 -18.89
C LEU A 116 2.21 46.59 -17.52
N ALA A 117 3.29 45.80 -17.48
CA ALA A 117 3.86 45.22 -16.26
C ALA A 117 4.85 46.16 -15.52
N LYS A 118 5.01 47.41 -15.97
CA LYS A 118 5.91 48.43 -15.40
C LYS A 118 7.41 48.07 -15.42
N TYR A 119 7.85 47.26 -16.39
CA TYR A 119 9.28 47.06 -16.65
C TYR A 119 9.86 48.23 -17.45
N ALA A 120 11.09 48.64 -17.11
CA ALA A 120 11.79 49.73 -17.79
C ALA A 120 12.16 49.37 -19.24
N ASP A 121 12.72 48.18 -19.43
CA ASP A 121 13.10 47.62 -20.72
C ASP A 121 13.22 46.09 -20.65
N ARG A 122 13.48 45.47 -21.81
CA ARG A 122 13.67 44.03 -21.94
C ARG A 122 14.89 43.50 -21.16
N PRO A 123 16.07 44.15 -21.17
CA PRO A 123 17.20 43.75 -20.32
C PRO A 123 16.86 43.65 -18.83
N ALA A 124 16.15 44.64 -18.26
CA ALA A 124 15.74 44.62 -16.85
C ALA A 124 14.84 43.41 -16.54
N TYR A 125 13.91 43.09 -17.44
CA TYR A 125 13.05 41.91 -17.31
C TYR A 125 13.84 40.59 -17.34
N ILE A 126 14.75 40.42 -18.30
CA ILE A 126 15.60 39.23 -18.40
C ILE A 126 16.50 39.10 -17.15
N GLN A 127 17.01 40.22 -16.63
CA GLN A 127 17.82 40.23 -15.42
C GLN A 127 17.03 39.68 -14.22
N ASP A 128 15.75 40.00 -14.08
CA ASP A 128 14.91 39.45 -13.01
C ASP A 128 14.67 37.94 -13.19
N LEU A 129 14.45 37.46 -14.42
CA LEU A 129 14.37 36.02 -14.70
C LEU A 129 15.68 35.29 -14.31
N ASP A 130 16.84 35.91 -14.58
CA ASP A 130 18.15 35.38 -14.21
C ASP A 130 18.36 35.38 -12.69
N LYS A 131 17.91 36.43 -12.00
CA LYS A 131 17.92 36.48 -10.52
C LYS A 131 17.08 35.35 -9.94
N VAL A 132 15.88 35.09 -10.46
CA VAL A 132 15.04 33.98 -9.99
C VAL A 132 15.76 32.64 -10.21
N SER A 133 16.30 32.39 -11.40
CA SER A 133 17.04 31.16 -11.69
C SER A 133 18.24 30.96 -10.75
N THR A 134 19.03 32.02 -10.56
CA THR A 134 20.22 31.99 -9.68
C THR A 134 19.83 31.77 -8.22
N THR A 135 18.73 32.38 -7.78
CA THR A 135 18.22 32.23 -6.42
C THR A 135 17.73 30.80 -6.17
N LEU A 136 16.97 30.22 -7.11
CA LEU A 136 16.53 28.82 -7.02
C LEU A 136 17.73 27.85 -6.94
N GLU A 137 18.77 28.08 -7.76
CA GLU A 137 19.98 27.27 -7.73
C GLU A 137 20.74 27.41 -6.40
N LYS A 138 20.86 28.63 -5.86
CA LYS A 138 21.49 28.91 -4.56
C LYS A 138 20.75 28.19 -3.42
N VAL A 139 19.42 28.29 -3.37
CA VAL A 139 18.57 27.63 -2.36
C VAL A 139 18.66 26.10 -2.47
N SER A 140 18.87 25.56 -3.67
CA SER A 140 19.04 24.11 -3.86
C SER A 140 20.41 23.55 -3.45
N GLY A 141 21.44 24.40 -3.37
CA GLY A 141 22.82 24.00 -3.12
C GLY A 141 23.00 23.08 -1.90
N PRO A 142 22.46 23.45 -0.72
CA PRO A 142 22.57 22.65 0.50
C PRO A 142 21.95 21.25 0.45
N LEU A 143 21.07 20.95 -0.52
CA LEU A 143 20.42 19.64 -0.64
C LEU A 143 21.31 18.59 -1.34
N ARG A 144 22.38 19.01 -2.03
CA ARG A 144 23.21 18.13 -2.88
C ARG A 144 24.11 17.17 -2.12
N SER A 145 24.27 17.32 -0.80
CA SER A 145 25.27 16.61 0.00
C SER A 145 24.74 15.51 0.93
N ARG A 146 23.45 15.16 0.88
CA ARG A 146 22.89 14.11 1.75
C ARG A 146 23.24 12.70 1.23
N LYS A 147 24.33 12.14 1.77
CA LYS A 147 24.83 10.79 1.47
C LYS A 147 24.11 9.71 2.28
N SER A 148 24.33 8.44 1.91
CA SER A 148 23.93 7.24 2.67
C SER A 148 24.21 7.34 4.17
N ASP A 149 25.33 7.95 4.55
CA ASP A 149 25.81 8.05 5.93
C ASP A 149 24.84 8.86 6.81
N TYR A 150 24.13 9.83 6.22
CA TYR A 150 23.09 10.59 6.92
C TYR A 150 21.90 9.73 7.32
N ILE A 151 21.47 8.83 6.43
CA ILE A 151 20.33 7.91 6.67
C ILE A 151 20.71 6.92 7.78
N VAL A 152 21.93 6.39 7.72
CA VAL A 152 22.45 5.47 8.75
C VAL A 152 22.53 6.16 10.11
N LYS A 153 23.13 7.36 10.18
CA LYS A 153 23.21 8.15 11.41
C LYS A 153 21.84 8.38 12.05
N ILE A 154 20.84 8.76 11.26
CA ILE A 154 19.49 8.98 11.80
C ILE A 154 18.89 7.68 12.33
N ASN A 155 19.09 6.56 11.65
CA ASN A 155 18.63 5.28 12.16
C ASN A 155 19.33 4.91 13.48
N GLU A 156 20.64 5.14 13.61
CA GLU A 156 21.37 4.93 14.86
C GLU A 156 20.84 5.83 15.99
N ASP A 157 20.57 7.11 15.70
CA ASP A 157 19.98 8.05 16.65
C ASP A 157 18.58 7.58 17.11
N LEU A 158 17.74 7.12 16.19
CA LEU A 158 16.41 6.58 16.49
C LEU A 158 16.50 5.28 17.29
N GLN A 159 17.40 4.39 16.92
CA GLN A 159 17.61 3.13 17.61
C GLN A 159 17.98 3.37 19.07
N ARG A 160 18.95 4.27 19.31
CA ARG A 160 19.40 4.64 20.66
C ARG A 160 18.26 5.11 21.57
N VAL A 161 17.33 5.92 21.05
CA VAL A 161 16.28 6.55 21.86
C VAL A 161 15.00 5.71 21.90
N LEU A 162 14.63 5.03 20.82
CA LEU A 162 13.28 4.46 20.65
C LEU A 162 13.22 2.94 20.76
N GLU A 163 14.34 2.20 20.69
CA GLU A 163 14.30 0.74 20.71
C GLU A 163 13.61 0.17 21.97
N GLY A 164 13.87 0.77 23.14
CA GLY A 164 13.20 0.40 24.40
C GLY A 164 11.72 0.81 24.52
N THR A 165 11.18 1.55 23.53
CA THR A 165 9.79 2.05 23.56
C THR A 165 8.82 1.14 22.81
N VAL A 166 9.32 0.19 22.03
CA VAL A 166 8.49 -0.65 21.15
C VAL A 166 7.55 -1.51 21.99
N ILE A 167 6.27 -1.54 21.63
CA ILE A 167 5.31 -2.43 22.27
C ILE A 167 5.66 -3.87 21.91
N GLU A 168 5.52 -4.79 22.85
CA GLU A 168 5.56 -6.22 22.56
C GLU A 168 4.17 -6.66 22.10
N SER A 169 3.93 -6.65 20.79
CA SER A 169 2.70 -7.14 20.18
C SER A 169 3.02 -8.19 19.11
N ASP A 170 2.18 -9.22 19.02
CA ASP A 170 2.26 -10.20 17.94
C ASP A 170 1.47 -9.69 16.73
N ILE A 171 2.09 -8.77 15.99
CA ILE A 171 1.48 -8.21 14.79
C ILE A 171 1.13 -9.26 13.74
N PHE A 172 1.80 -10.42 13.74
CA PHE A 172 1.58 -11.48 12.77
C PHE A 172 0.24 -12.16 13.01
N SER A 173 -0.10 -12.46 14.27
CA SER A 173 -1.42 -12.99 14.62
C SER A 173 -2.53 -11.94 14.58
N MET A 174 -2.20 -10.65 14.62
CA MET A 174 -3.20 -9.57 14.46
C MET A 174 -3.68 -9.40 13.01
N VAL A 175 -2.87 -9.75 11.99
CA VAL A 175 -3.22 -9.50 10.57
C VAL A 175 -4.51 -10.19 10.16
N GLU A 176 -4.67 -11.47 10.50
CA GLU A 176 -5.84 -12.28 10.11
C GLU A 176 -7.16 -11.76 10.72
N PRO A 177 -7.32 -11.61 12.05
CA PRO A 177 -8.55 -11.13 12.63
C PRO A 177 -8.86 -9.71 12.15
N VAL A 178 -7.86 -8.84 12.04
CA VAL A 178 -8.05 -7.49 11.49
C VAL A 178 -8.50 -7.53 10.03
N GLY A 179 -7.98 -8.45 9.21
CA GLY A 179 -8.49 -8.68 7.86
C GLY A 179 -9.97 -9.06 7.83
N ASN A 180 -10.41 -9.89 8.79
CA ASN A 180 -11.79 -10.38 8.87
C ASN A 180 -12.80 -9.30 9.29
N TYR A 181 -12.54 -8.53 10.36
CA TYR A 181 -13.49 -7.50 10.82
C TYR A 181 -13.18 -6.09 10.30
N GLY A 182 -11.96 -5.83 9.84
CA GLY A 182 -11.53 -4.54 9.29
C GLY A 182 -12.33 -4.16 8.05
N ALA A 183 -12.58 -5.11 7.15
CA ALA A 183 -13.44 -4.89 5.98
C ALA A 183 -14.85 -4.42 6.36
N HIS A 184 -15.41 -5.01 7.42
CA HIS A 184 -16.71 -4.59 7.94
C HIS A 184 -16.68 -3.19 8.55
N ARG A 185 -15.64 -2.86 9.33
CA ARG A 185 -15.45 -1.50 9.87
C ARG A 185 -15.33 -0.48 8.75
N PHE A 186 -14.55 -0.77 7.72
CA PHE A 186 -14.30 0.18 6.63
C PHE A 186 -15.54 0.42 5.79
N ARG A 187 -16.31 -0.63 5.49
CA ARG A 187 -17.61 -0.51 4.80
C ARG A 187 -18.63 0.32 5.57
N THR A 188 -18.55 0.36 6.90
CA THR A 188 -19.43 1.19 7.73
C THR A 188 -18.77 2.48 8.20
N GLU A 189 -17.64 2.87 7.59
CA GLU A 189 -16.87 4.08 7.93
C GLU A 189 -16.57 4.20 9.43
N LEU A 190 -16.31 3.07 10.10
CA LEU A 190 -15.93 3.01 11.51
C LEU A 190 -14.42 3.26 11.64
N PRO A 191 -14.00 4.35 12.31
CA PRO A 191 -12.60 4.75 12.42
C PRO A 191 -11.79 3.82 13.33
N PRO A 192 -10.47 3.67 13.19
CA PRO A 192 -9.64 4.28 12.17
C PRO A 192 -9.36 3.32 11.00
N GLY A 193 -8.80 3.84 9.92
CA GLY A 193 -8.23 3.11 8.79
C GLY A 193 -9.10 3.04 7.53
N PHE A 194 -10.36 3.45 7.59
CA PHE A 194 -11.26 3.32 6.43
C PHE A 194 -10.86 4.23 5.26
N GLU A 195 -10.15 5.33 5.53
CA GLU A 195 -9.57 6.19 4.48
C GLU A 195 -8.52 5.43 3.65
N ASP A 196 -7.84 4.45 4.26
CA ASP A 196 -6.83 3.62 3.60
C ASP A 196 -7.41 2.30 3.05
N GLY A 197 -8.71 2.07 3.20
CA GLY A 197 -9.38 0.83 2.78
C GLY A 197 -9.31 0.54 1.27
N HIS A 198 -9.01 1.56 0.46
CA HIS A 198 -8.83 1.45 -0.99
C HIS A 198 -7.40 1.04 -1.40
N LYS A 199 -6.44 1.00 -0.48
CA LYS A 199 -5.05 0.66 -0.78
C LYS A 199 -4.88 -0.84 -0.93
N ASP A 200 -4.21 -1.29 -1.98
CA ASP A 200 -3.94 -2.72 -2.20
C ASP A 200 -2.99 -3.32 -1.15
N PHE A 201 -2.15 -2.49 -0.54
CA PHE A 201 -1.23 -2.90 0.51
C PHE A 201 -1.43 -2.03 1.74
N ASN A 202 -1.36 -2.66 2.92
CA ASN A 202 -1.40 -1.98 4.20
C ASN A 202 -2.72 -1.22 4.46
N ALA A 203 -3.83 -1.61 3.81
CA ALA A 203 -5.15 -1.02 4.05
C ALA A 203 -5.53 -1.02 5.54
N TYR A 204 -5.14 -2.06 6.26
CA TYR A 204 -5.47 -2.24 7.66
C TYR A 204 -4.41 -1.75 8.65
N GLY A 205 -3.33 -1.12 8.20
CA GLY A 205 -2.22 -0.74 9.07
C GLY A 205 -2.65 0.17 10.24
N ASP A 206 -3.43 1.21 9.94
CA ASP A 206 -4.01 2.11 10.94
C ASP A 206 -4.87 1.37 11.98
N LEU A 207 -5.63 0.37 11.55
CA LEU A 207 -6.47 -0.43 12.43
C LEU A 207 -5.64 -1.36 13.31
N ILE A 208 -4.54 -1.92 12.80
CA ILE A 208 -3.60 -2.72 13.60
C ILE A 208 -2.96 -1.85 14.69
N ILE A 209 -2.42 -0.68 14.31
CA ILE A 209 -1.85 0.30 15.26
C ILE A 209 -2.85 0.63 16.37
N TRP A 210 -4.11 0.90 16.00
CA TRP A 210 -5.15 1.19 16.97
C TRP A 210 -5.42 0.03 17.95
N GLN A 211 -5.48 -1.21 17.46
CA GLN A 211 -5.64 -2.38 18.33
C GLN A 211 -4.45 -2.58 19.27
N GLU A 212 -3.22 -2.35 18.81
CA GLU A 212 -2.04 -2.42 19.66
C GLU A 212 -2.12 -1.42 20.82
N ILE A 213 -2.51 -0.17 20.53
CA ILE A 213 -2.69 0.88 21.53
C ILE A 213 -3.77 0.48 22.55
N LEU A 214 -4.94 0.01 22.09
CA LEU A 214 -6.02 -0.42 22.97
C LEU A 214 -5.61 -1.62 23.84
N ALA A 215 -4.97 -2.63 23.25
CA ALA A 215 -4.50 -3.82 23.95
C ALA A 215 -3.47 -3.45 25.03
N PHE A 216 -2.49 -2.61 24.69
CA PHE A 216 -1.49 -2.10 25.63
C PHE A 216 -2.15 -1.35 26.78
N CYS A 217 -3.02 -0.39 26.49
CA CYS A 217 -3.65 0.44 27.51
C CYS A 217 -4.54 -0.39 28.44
N LYS A 218 -5.26 -1.38 27.90
CA LYS A 218 -6.07 -2.31 28.68
C LYS A 218 -5.19 -3.18 29.59
N ALA A 219 -4.12 -3.77 29.05
CA ALA A 219 -3.23 -4.66 29.80
C ALA A 219 -2.45 -3.93 30.90
N ARG A 220 -2.02 -2.69 30.64
CA ARG A 220 -1.24 -1.87 31.59
C ARG A 220 -2.11 -0.90 32.40
N ASN A 221 -3.44 -0.99 32.29
CA ASN A 221 -4.41 -0.10 32.95
C ASN A 221 -4.15 1.40 32.72
N ARG A 222 -3.65 1.78 31.54
CA ARG A 222 -3.36 3.17 31.19
C ARG A 222 -4.65 3.90 30.79
N LYS A 223 -4.87 5.05 31.41
CA LYS A 223 -6.11 5.82 31.25
C LYS A 223 -5.93 7.13 30.48
N LYS A 224 -4.71 7.67 30.43
CA LYS A 224 -4.39 8.96 29.83
C LYS A 224 -3.44 8.73 28.66
N VAL A 225 -3.87 9.05 27.45
CA VAL A 225 -3.15 8.72 26.23
C VAL A 225 -3.05 9.94 25.32
N LEU A 226 -1.82 10.20 24.87
CA LEU A 226 -1.52 11.11 23.77
C LEU A 226 -0.99 10.27 22.60
N ILE A 227 -1.51 10.48 21.40
CA ILE A 227 -0.98 9.93 20.16
C ILE A 227 -0.39 11.09 19.37
N LEU A 228 0.89 11.01 19.06
CA LEU A 228 1.60 11.96 18.22
C LEU A 228 1.66 11.40 16.79
N THR A 229 0.97 12.08 15.88
CA THR A 229 0.95 11.74 14.46
C THR A 229 0.80 13.02 13.63
N ASN A 230 1.55 13.12 12.54
CA ASN A 230 1.39 14.21 11.57
C ASN A 230 0.31 13.91 10.52
N ASP A 231 -0.26 12.71 10.53
CA ASP A 231 -1.39 12.37 9.70
C ASP A 231 -2.66 12.91 10.34
N GLN A 232 -3.45 13.65 9.56
CA GLN A 232 -4.65 14.32 10.03
C GLN A 232 -5.89 13.84 9.26
N LYS A 233 -5.89 12.55 8.90
CA LYS A 233 -7.02 11.90 8.23
C LYS A 233 -8.33 12.06 9.03
N PRO A 234 -9.47 12.18 8.31
CA PRO A 234 -10.79 12.37 8.92
C PRO A 234 -11.29 11.15 9.71
N ASP A 235 -10.71 9.97 9.51
CA ASP A 235 -10.99 8.76 10.28
C ASP A 235 -10.18 8.65 11.58
N TRP A 236 -9.22 9.54 11.82
CA TRP A 236 -8.54 9.66 13.12
C TRP A 236 -8.98 10.92 13.87
N MET A 237 -9.23 12.00 13.13
CA MET A 237 -9.42 13.32 13.71
C MET A 237 -10.67 14.03 13.18
N TYR A 238 -11.29 14.82 14.05
CA TYR A 238 -12.44 15.67 13.77
C TYR A 238 -12.06 17.15 13.93
N ALA A 239 -12.56 18.00 13.03
CA ALA A 239 -12.44 19.45 13.11
C ALA A 239 -13.74 20.07 13.65
N PRO A 240 -13.77 20.62 14.88
CA PRO A 240 -14.91 21.39 15.38
C PRO A 240 -15.16 22.62 14.50
N TYR A 241 -16.42 23.02 14.33
CA TYR A 241 -16.78 24.13 13.43
C TYR A 241 -16.25 25.49 13.89
N GLN A 242 -16.19 25.71 15.20
CA GLN A 242 -15.73 26.97 15.80
C GLN A 242 -14.70 26.73 16.90
N LEU A 243 -13.75 27.65 17.02
CA LEU A 243 -12.83 27.71 18.15
C LEU A 243 -13.22 28.89 19.04
N LEU A 244 -13.08 28.73 20.36
CA LEU A 244 -13.06 29.82 21.32
C LEU A 244 -11.59 30.14 21.60
N ILE A 245 -11.14 31.32 21.21
CA ILE A 245 -9.78 31.82 21.42
C ILE A 245 -9.89 33.10 22.25
N LYS A 246 -9.34 33.11 23.47
CA LYS A 246 -9.44 34.25 24.40
C LYS A 246 -10.88 34.75 24.56
N GLY A 247 -11.83 33.82 24.63
CA GLY A 247 -13.28 34.10 24.76
C GLY A 247 -13.98 34.57 23.49
N ARG A 248 -13.31 34.65 22.33
CA ARG A 248 -13.92 35.01 21.03
C ARG A 248 -14.12 33.79 20.16
N ARG A 249 -15.31 33.68 19.55
CA ARG A 249 -15.60 32.61 18.59
C ARG A 249 -15.02 32.95 17.23
N VAL A 250 -14.25 32.03 16.68
CA VAL A 250 -13.71 32.10 15.31
C VAL A 250 -14.10 30.84 14.55
N SER A 251 -14.23 30.95 13.23
CA SER A 251 -14.50 29.79 12.35
C SER A 251 -13.23 28.96 12.16
N ASN A 252 -13.40 27.65 12.01
CA ASN A 252 -12.31 26.68 11.82
C ASN A 252 -12.33 26.04 10.41
N ASN A 253 -12.65 26.83 9.37
CA ASN A 253 -12.86 26.33 7.99
C ASN A 253 -11.59 25.81 7.32
N GLU A 254 -10.44 26.44 7.57
CA GLU A 254 -9.11 25.88 7.34
C GLU A 254 -8.63 25.41 8.72
N PRO A 255 -8.85 24.13 9.06
CA PRO A 255 -8.88 23.72 10.45
C PRO A 255 -7.54 23.94 11.13
N GLU A 256 -7.47 24.98 11.96
CA GLU A 256 -6.30 25.33 12.77
C GLU A 256 -6.12 24.31 13.90
N LEU A 257 -7.23 23.75 14.39
CA LEU A 257 -7.26 22.70 15.40
C LEU A 257 -8.17 21.56 14.95
N LYS A 258 -7.62 20.34 15.02
CA LYS A 258 -8.35 19.08 14.97
C LYS A 258 -8.16 18.34 16.29
N ILE A 259 -9.18 17.60 16.70
CA ILE A 259 -9.18 16.76 17.90
C ILE A 259 -9.43 15.30 17.53
N ALA A 260 -9.20 14.37 18.45
CA ALA A 260 -9.50 12.96 18.23
C ALA A 260 -10.97 12.74 17.84
N ASP A 261 -11.24 11.84 16.88
CA ASP A 261 -12.60 11.48 16.50
C ASP A 261 -13.37 10.95 17.73
N PRO A 262 -14.56 11.51 18.05
CA PRO A 262 -15.36 11.10 19.22
C PRO A 262 -15.70 9.60 19.27
N ARG A 263 -15.73 8.92 18.12
CA ARG A 263 -15.96 7.47 18.01
C ARG A 263 -14.76 6.68 18.54
N LEU A 264 -13.52 7.15 18.28
CA LEU A 264 -12.30 6.56 18.84
C LEU A 264 -12.22 6.78 20.36
N ILE A 265 -12.56 7.98 20.83
CA ILE A 265 -12.64 8.27 22.27
C ILE A 265 -13.65 7.32 22.95
N TYR A 266 -14.77 7.05 22.30
CA TYR A 266 -15.77 6.12 22.83
C TYR A 266 -15.27 4.67 22.84
N GLU A 267 -14.61 4.18 21.79
CA GLU A 267 -14.02 2.85 21.76
C GLU A 267 -12.90 2.70 22.81
N PHE A 268 -12.05 3.72 22.96
CA PHE A 268 -11.06 3.80 24.03
C PHE A 268 -11.71 3.71 25.41
N ARG A 269 -12.81 4.42 25.65
CA ARG A 269 -13.59 4.32 26.89
C ARG A 269 -14.12 2.91 27.14
N LEU A 270 -14.58 2.20 26.11
CA LEU A 270 -15.04 0.82 26.28
C LEU A 270 -13.89 -0.11 26.68
N ALA A 271 -12.68 0.11 26.15
CA ALA A 271 -11.50 -0.68 26.46
C ALA A 271 -10.86 -0.34 27.81
N THR A 272 -10.83 0.95 28.18
CA THR A 272 -10.03 1.47 29.30
C THR A 272 -10.86 2.16 30.38
N TYR A 273 -12.17 2.33 30.23
CA TYR A 273 -13.00 3.12 31.16
C TYR A 273 -12.56 4.59 31.33
N SER A 274 -11.83 5.15 30.35
CA SER A 274 -11.38 6.54 30.32
C SER A 274 -11.73 7.22 29.01
N GLU A 275 -11.94 8.54 29.03
CA GLU A 275 -12.11 9.37 27.82
C GLU A 275 -10.90 10.30 27.57
N GLU A 276 -9.82 10.13 28.32
CA GLU A 276 -8.59 10.92 28.22
C GLU A 276 -7.70 10.40 27.07
N LEU A 277 -8.24 10.46 25.85
CA LEU A 277 -7.55 10.15 24.60
C LEU A 277 -7.41 11.43 23.77
N TYR A 278 -6.19 11.75 23.39
CA TYR A 278 -5.86 12.94 22.61
C TYR A 278 -4.94 12.55 21.46
N ILE A 279 -5.19 13.15 20.29
CA ILE A 279 -4.37 12.96 19.09
C ILE A 279 -3.88 14.35 18.70
N ILE A 280 -2.57 14.52 18.62
CA ILE A 280 -1.93 15.80 18.27
C ILE A 280 -0.86 15.56 17.20
N ASN A 281 -0.53 16.60 16.45
CA ASN A 281 0.59 16.61 15.52
C ASN A 281 1.78 17.39 16.08
N LEU A 282 2.93 17.28 15.40
CA LEU A 282 4.16 17.94 15.85
C LEU A 282 4.00 19.47 15.91
N GLU A 283 3.23 20.06 14.99
CA GLU A 283 2.96 21.49 14.99
C GLU A 283 2.19 21.95 16.24
N THR A 284 1.16 21.20 16.63
CA THR A 284 0.35 21.49 17.82
C THR A 284 1.16 21.29 19.09
N LEU A 285 1.94 20.21 19.18
CA LEU A 285 2.88 19.98 20.29
C LEU A 285 3.85 21.17 20.45
N THR A 286 4.39 21.64 19.33
CA THR A 286 5.37 22.73 19.33
C THR A 286 4.72 24.07 19.70
N LYS A 287 3.51 24.36 19.19
CA LYS A 287 2.72 25.53 19.60
C LYS A 287 2.46 25.55 21.10
N ILE A 288 2.05 24.42 21.68
CA ILE A 288 1.82 24.29 23.13
C ILE A 288 3.12 24.57 23.90
N ALA A 289 4.25 23.99 23.49
CA ALA A 289 5.52 24.22 24.16
C ALA A 289 5.93 25.71 24.14
N ILE A 290 5.75 26.42 23.02
CA ILE A 290 6.01 27.86 22.93
C ILE A 290 5.08 28.65 23.84
N GLU A 291 3.77 28.35 23.85
CA GLU A 291 2.79 29.04 24.69
C GLU A 291 3.06 28.83 26.19
N ASP A 292 3.62 27.67 26.56
CA ASP A 292 4.10 27.37 27.92
C ASP A 292 5.47 27.99 28.23
N ASN A 293 6.03 28.80 27.31
CA ASN A 293 7.36 29.41 27.42
C ASN A 293 8.48 28.38 27.62
N ARG A 294 8.33 27.18 27.05
CA ARG A 294 9.35 26.13 27.05
C ARG A 294 10.28 26.30 25.86
N LYS A 295 11.58 26.31 26.13
CA LYS A 295 12.64 26.41 25.12
C LYS A 295 13.12 25.07 24.56
N ASP A 296 12.53 23.96 24.98
CA ASP A 296 12.97 22.59 24.64
C ASP A 296 12.40 22.04 23.32
N LEU A 297 11.63 22.85 22.57
CA LEU A 297 11.21 22.59 21.18
C LEU A 297 11.36 23.83 20.26
N LEU A 298 12.23 24.78 20.60
CA LEU A 298 12.42 26.04 19.87
C LEU A 298 13.02 25.85 18.47
N ASN A 299 14.02 24.98 18.25
CA ASN A 299 14.53 24.75 16.90
C ASN A 299 13.56 23.92 16.06
N VAL A 300 12.74 23.07 16.70
CA VAL A 300 11.60 22.42 16.04
C VAL A 300 10.59 23.49 15.58
N ALA A 301 10.29 24.47 16.42
CA ALA A 301 9.42 25.60 16.06
C ALA A 301 9.96 26.41 14.88
N ARG A 302 11.26 26.73 14.89
CA ARG A 302 11.95 27.39 13.79
C ARG A 302 11.88 26.56 12.51
N ALA A 303 12.12 25.26 12.60
CA ALA A 303 12.05 24.33 11.45
C ALA A 303 10.63 24.23 10.86
N LEU A 304 9.59 24.38 11.69
CA LEU A 304 8.18 24.43 11.27
C LEU A 304 7.68 25.84 10.90
N GLN A 305 8.55 26.85 10.96
CA GLN A 305 8.23 28.26 10.69
C GLN A 305 7.13 28.83 11.60
N LEU A 306 7.05 28.34 12.84
CA LEU A 306 6.10 28.81 13.86
C LEU A 306 6.60 30.08 14.57
N VAL A 307 7.91 30.32 14.55
CA VAL A 307 8.59 31.49 15.12
C VAL A 307 9.53 32.04 14.05
N LYS A 308 9.64 33.38 13.95
CA LYS A 308 10.54 34.04 12.98
C LYS A 308 11.98 34.04 13.48
N GLU A 309 12.94 33.88 12.56
CA GLU A 309 14.38 33.97 12.87
C GLU A 309 14.77 35.34 13.46
N GLU A 310 14.08 36.42 13.09
CA GLU A 310 14.41 37.80 13.49
C GLU A 310 14.00 38.16 14.93
N GLU A 311 13.02 37.47 15.54
CA GLU A 311 12.60 37.76 16.92
C GLU A 311 13.62 37.26 17.95
N THR A 312 14.46 36.28 17.58
CA THR A 312 15.44 35.67 18.49
C THR A 312 16.84 36.23 18.39
N ALA A 313 17.25 36.89 17.29
CA ALA A 313 18.53 37.62 17.27
C ALA A 313 18.57 38.70 18.36
N LYS A 314 17.41 39.30 18.67
CA LYS A 314 17.27 40.27 19.76
C LYS A 314 17.23 39.61 21.15
N GLU A 315 16.60 38.46 21.30
CA GLU A 315 16.55 37.74 22.58
C GLU A 315 17.88 37.04 22.93
N GLU A 316 18.60 36.51 21.93
CA GLU A 316 19.93 35.95 22.09
C GLU A 316 20.99 37.06 22.32
N GLU A 317 20.84 38.25 21.71
CA GLU A 317 21.63 39.44 22.08
C GLU A 317 21.29 39.92 23.51
N GLU A 318 20.02 39.96 23.91
CA GLU A 318 19.61 40.34 25.27
C GLU A 318 20.09 39.33 26.34
N GLU A 319 20.07 38.02 26.05
CA GLU A 319 20.62 36.99 26.94
C GLU A 319 22.16 36.98 26.95
N ALA A 320 22.83 37.22 25.83
CA ALA A 320 24.29 37.36 25.78
C ALA A 320 24.77 38.60 26.56
N VAL A 321 24.06 39.73 26.44
CA VAL A 321 24.31 40.94 27.23
C VAL A 321 24.03 40.71 28.72
N ALA A 322 23.00 39.93 29.07
CA ALA A 322 22.71 39.56 30.45
C ALA A 322 23.72 38.57 31.06
N MET A 323 24.33 37.70 30.24
CA MET A 323 25.38 36.76 30.69
C MET A 323 26.76 37.41 30.78
N GLU A 324 27.10 38.36 29.91
CA GLU A 324 28.35 39.13 29.98
C GLU A 324 28.42 40.04 31.21
N ASP A 325 27.29 40.57 31.69
CA ASP A 325 27.23 41.34 32.95
C ASP A 325 27.38 40.47 34.21
N SER A 326 27.37 39.13 34.09
CA SER A 326 27.37 38.21 35.23
C SER A 326 28.66 37.40 35.44
N SER A 327 29.66 37.50 34.56
CA SER A 327 30.89 36.68 34.65
C SER A 327 32.18 37.48 34.49
N GLY A 328 32.43 38.36 35.45
CA GLY A 328 33.78 38.84 35.72
C GLY A 328 34.61 37.82 36.51
N THR A 329 35.81 37.52 35.99
CA THR A 329 37.05 37.02 36.65
C THR A 329 37.49 35.54 36.50
N LEU A 330 38.60 35.39 35.73
CA LEU A 330 39.84 34.58 35.93
C LEU A 330 39.71 33.03 35.90
N ALA A 331 40.59 32.22 35.30
CA ALA A 331 41.94 32.31 34.70
C ALA A 331 42.08 31.08 33.74
N GLU A 332 42.63 31.18 32.52
CA GLU A 332 44.06 31.13 32.11
C GLU A 332 44.75 29.75 32.24
N GLU A 333 45.50 29.40 31.16
CA GLU A 333 46.49 28.31 30.97
C GLU A 333 45.97 26.91 30.53
N THR A 334 46.53 26.19 29.55
CA THR A 334 47.70 26.33 28.65
C THR A 334 47.58 25.31 27.48
N GLU A 335 48.22 25.62 26.35
CA GLU A 335 48.29 24.79 25.12
C GLU A 335 49.39 23.70 25.13
N GLY A 336 49.05 22.54 24.55
CA GLY A 336 49.86 21.68 23.66
C GLY A 336 50.94 20.75 24.25
N PRO A 337 51.56 19.83 23.45
CA PRO A 337 51.18 19.31 22.12
C PRO A 337 51.38 17.75 21.93
N VAL A 338 50.80 17.23 20.83
CA VAL A 338 51.28 16.19 19.86
C VAL A 338 52.14 15.01 20.35
N GLU A 339 51.74 13.76 20.02
CA GLU A 339 52.62 12.80 19.31
C GLU A 339 51.90 11.60 18.66
N GLU A 340 52.52 11.15 17.57
CA GLU A 340 52.15 10.22 16.51
C GLU A 340 53.15 9.05 16.53
N GLN A 341 52.73 7.81 16.22
CA GLN A 341 53.50 6.67 15.62
C GLN A 341 52.77 5.33 15.92
N LEU A 342 52.30 4.53 14.95
CA LEU A 342 52.93 3.75 13.85
C LEU A 342 53.36 2.31 14.25
N GLY A 343 52.89 1.34 13.44
CA GLY A 343 53.45 -0.01 13.21
C GLY A 343 52.83 -1.15 14.02
N GLU A 344 52.62 -2.38 13.54
CA GLU A 344 52.95 -3.09 12.30
C GLU A 344 52.17 -4.45 12.25
N THR A 345 51.73 -4.81 11.03
CA THR A 345 51.57 -6.10 10.30
C THR A 345 51.59 -7.53 10.92
N PHE A 346 51.10 -8.47 10.06
CA PHE A 346 51.16 -9.96 10.00
C PHE A 346 49.94 -10.72 10.58
N ALA A 347 49.37 -11.79 10.01
CA ALA A 347 49.47 -12.50 8.73
C ALA A 347 48.36 -13.59 8.68
N VAL A 348 48.09 -14.10 7.46
CA VAL A 348 47.18 -15.20 7.08
C VAL A 348 47.76 -16.58 7.44
N PRO A 349 46.91 -17.63 7.60
CA PRO A 349 47.02 -18.84 6.73
C PRO A 349 45.61 -19.42 6.37
N GLU A 350 45.23 -19.72 5.10
CA GLU A 350 45.39 -20.98 4.31
C GLU A 350 45.52 -22.27 5.15
N GLU A 351 44.85 -23.41 4.90
CA GLU A 351 44.62 -24.15 3.65
C GLU A 351 43.60 -25.31 3.85
N LEU A 352 43.12 -25.89 2.74
CA LEU A 352 42.28 -27.10 2.58
C LEU A 352 43.01 -28.41 2.92
N PRO A 353 42.31 -29.57 2.89
CA PRO A 353 42.67 -30.53 1.85
C PRO A 353 41.50 -31.27 1.17
N SER A 354 41.82 -31.72 -0.04
CA SER A 354 41.13 -32.56 -1.02
C SER A 354 41.12 -34.06 -0.68
N GLU A 355 40.20 -34.83 -1.28
CA GLU A 355 40.51 -36.17 -1.82
C GLU A 355 39.52 -36.62 -2.93
N GLU A 356 40.04 -37.45 -3.83
CA GLU A 356 39.57 -37.75 -5.19
C GLU A 356 38.66 -39.00 -5.34
N ALA A 357 37.86 -38.98 -6.42
CA ALA A 357 37.55 -40.01 -7.44
C ALA A 357 37.21 -41.49 -7.11
N THR A 358 36.19 -42.01 -7.80
CA THR A 358 36.28 -43.17 -8.74
C THR A 358 34.95 -43.42 -9.47
N ALA A 359 35.03 -43.96 -10.70
CA ALA A 359 33.93 -44.13 -11.64
C ALA A 359 33.68 -45.62 -12.05
N SER A 360 32.42 -45.91 -12.39
CA SER A 360 31.89 -46.91 -13.36
C SER A 360 31.88 -48.42 -12.98
N PRO A 361 31.20 -49.32 -13.75
CA PRO A 361 29.80 -49.34 -14.22
C PRO A 361 29.16 -50.77 -14.16
N VAL A 362 27.82 -50.96 -14.32
CA VAL A 362 27.25 -52.25 -14.77
C VAL A 362 25.94 -52.06 -15.58
N GLU A 363 25.97 -52.48 -16.85
CA GLU A 363 24.83 -52.77 -17.72
C GLU A 363 24.07 -54.05 -17.29
N LYS A 364 22.75 -54.11 -17.55
CA LYS A 364 22.15 -55.35 -18.09
C LYS A 364 20.86 -55.09 -18.85
N ALA A 365 20.86 -55.57 -20.09
CA ALA A 365 19.76 -55.61 -21.02
C ALA A 365 18.74 -56.71 -20.70
N ALA A 366 17.47 -56.48 -21.07
CA ALA A 366 16.51 -57.50 -21.46
C ALA A 366 15.41 -56.88 -22.35
N GLU A 367 15.30 -57.35 -23.60
CA GLU A 367 14.11 -57.30 -24.46
C GLU A 367 13.51 -58.72 -24.55
N PRO A 368 12.39 -58.99 -25.26
CA PRO A 368 11.09 -58.30 -25.32
C PRO A 368 9.92 -59.30 -25.09
N PHE A 369 8.70 -58.85 -24.77
CA PHE A 369 7.50 -59.68 -25.03
C PHE A 369 6.27 -58.82 -25.36
N ASP A 370 5.69 -59.20 -26.49
CA ASP A 370 4.44 -58.92 -27.18
C ASP A 370 3.47 -57.81 -26.77
N THR A 371 3.10 -57.11 -27.84
CA THR A 371 2.13 -56.06 -28.08
C THR A 371 0.68 -56.39 -27.69
N GLU A 372 0.06 -55.50 -26.91
CA GLU A 372 -1.27 -54.97 -27.25
C GLU A 372 -1.07 -53.53 -27.77
N PRO A 373 -1.81 -53.05 -28.78
CA PRO A 373 -1.65 -51.67 -29.24
C PRO A 373 -2.17 -50.72 -28.16
N ALA A 374 -1.24 -50.08 -27.45
CA ALA A 374 -1.55 -48.96 -26.58
C ALA A 374 -2.31 -47.89 -27.38
N PRO A 375 -3.35 -47.25 -26.81
CA PRO A 375 -4.07 -46.18 -27.47
C PRO A 375 -3.06 -45.07 -27.79
N VAL A 376 -3.07 -44.59 -29.03
CA VAL A 376 -2.20 -43.51 -29.52
C VAL A 376 -2.19 -42.39 -28.48
N ALA A 377 -1.07 -42.26 -27.76
CA ALA A 377 -0.88 -41.24 -26.73
C ALA A 377 -1.04 -39.87 -27.40
N ARG A 378 -2.18 -39.20 -27.14
CA ARG A 378 -2.47 -37.88 -27.69
C ARG A 378 -1.51 -36.88 -27.04
N LYS A 379 -0.58 -36.35 -27.82
CA LYS A 379 0.46 -35.39 -27.40
C LYS A 379 -0.20 -34.18 -26.73
N GLN A 380 0.03 -33.96 -25.43
CA GLN A 380 -0.34 -32.70 -24.80
C GLN A 380 0.51 -31.56 -25.40
N PRO A 381 -0.08 -30.38 -25.65
CA PRO A 381 0.60 -29.28 -26.33
C PRO A 381 1.59 -28.52 -25.44
N TYR A 382 1.54 -28.72 -24.13
CA TYR A 382 2.46 -28.11 -23.17
C TYR A 382 3.04 -29.17 -22.23
N ALA A 383 4.26 -28.93 -21.75
CA ALA A 383 4.90 -29.81 -20.76
C ALA A 383 4.27 -29.62 -19.37
N GLN A 384 4.31 -30.66 -18.53
CA GLN A 384 3.77 -30.60 -17.17
C GLN A 384 4.36 -29.45 -16.34
N ALA A 385 5.65 -29.14 -16.52
CA ALA A 385 6.31 -28.03 -15.83
C ALA A 385 5.86 -26.63 -16.31
N ALA A 386 5.17 -26.53 -17.45
CA ALA A 386 4.51 -25.29 -17.88
C ALA A 386 3.07 -25.18 -17.30
N LEU A 387 2.39 -26.33 -17.15
CA LEU A 387 1.07 -26.43 -16.51
C LEU A 387 1.14 -26.24 -14.99
N ALA A 388 2.19 -26.73 -14.33
CA ALA A 388 2.50 -26.50 -12.93
C ALA A 388 3.75 -25.60 -12.81
N ASP A 389 3.58 -24.30 -13.04
CA ASP A 389 4.67 -23.33 -13.20
C ASP A 389 5.28 -22.83 -11.89
N ALA A 390 4.90 -23.39 -10.73
CA ALA A 390 5.44 -23.02 -9.42
C ALA A 390 6.98 -23.14 -9.36
N THR A 391 7.56 -24.10 -10.08
CA THR A 391 9.00 -24.34 -10.18
C THR A 391 9.56 -24.06 -11.57
N TYR A 392 8.87 -23.23 -12.35
CA TYR A 392 9.25 -22.92 -13.73
C TYR A 392 10.69 -22.41 -13.83
N ILE A 393 11.46 -23.07 -14.69
CA ILE A 393 12.73 -22.63 -15.23
C ILE A 393 12.55 -22.62 -16.75
N SER A 394 12.98 -21.58 -17.44
CA SER A 394 12.75 -21.49 -18.89
C SER A 394 13.34 -22.65 -19.66
N PHE A 395 12.61 -23.08 -20.67
CA PHE A 395 12.95 -24.23 -21.49
C PHE A 395 13.97 -23.92 -22.58
N VAL A 396 14.04 -22.67 -23.08
CA VAL A 396 14.89 -22.31 -24.23
C VAL A 396 15.46 -20.89 -24.17
N ASP A 397 14.66 -19.88 -23.81
CA ASP A 397 15.08 -18.46 -23.89
C ASP A 397 15.23 -17.81 -22.50
N PRO A 398 16.48 -17.55 -22.04
CA PRO A 398 16.73 -16.88 -20.77
C PRO A 398 16.02 -15.54 -20.63
N LYS A 399 15.70 -14.86 -21.74
CA LYS A 399 15.04 -13.56 -21.69
C LYS A 399 13.57 -13.64 -21.32
N ILE A 400 12.85 -14.62 -21.85
CA ILE A 400 11.46 -14.85 -21.45
C ILE A 400 11.40 -15.33 -20.00
N ALA A 401 12.37 -16.13 -19.55
CA ALA A 401 12.54 -16.50 -18.14
C ALA A 401 12.64 -15.27 -17.23
N ASP A 402 13.54 -14.33 -17.54
CA ASP A 402 13.77 -13.10 -16.80
C ASP A 402 12.49 -12.23 -16.73
N ILE A 403 11.76 -12.12 -17.85
CA ILE A 403 10.49 -11.40 -17.88
C ILE A 403 9.44 -12.10 -16.99
N VAL A 404 9.30 -13.42 -17.08
CA VAL A 404 8.37 -14.18 -16.23
C VAL A 404 8.69 -13.98 -14.75
N GLU A 405 9.96 -14.03 -14.37
CA GLU A 405 10.40 -13.82 -12.99
C GLU A 405 10.04 -12.42 -12.48
N LYS A 406 10.25 -11.39 -13.32
CA LYS A 406 9.82 -10.02 -13.03
C LYS A 406 8.30 -9.91 -12.90
N LEU A 407 7.52 -10.65 -13.69
CA LEU A 407 6.07 -10.66 -13.61
C LEU A 407 5.57 -11.33 -12.31
N LYS A 408 6.28 -12.35 -11.82
CA LYS A 408 6.01 -13.01 -10.53
C LYS A 408 6.31 -12.16 -9.29
N SER A 409 6.88 -10.96 -9.46
CA SER A 409 7.34 -10.14 -8.33
C SER A 409 6.23 -9.52 -7.47
N HIS A 410 4.96 -9.58 -7.91
CA HIS A 410 3.82 -8.87 -7.28
C HIS A 410 4.10 -7.39 -7.01
N SER A 411 4.84 -6.72 -7.90
CA SER A 411 5.18 -5.30 -7.78
C SER A 411 5.00 -4.59 -9.11
N TRP A 412 4.04 -3.66 -9.19
CA TRP A 412 3.79 -2.89 -10.41
C TRP A 412 5.02 -2.17 -10.94
N TYR A 413 5.90 -1.70 -10.06
CA TYR A 413 7.17 -1.05 -10.43
C TYR A 413 8.14 -1.97 -11.17
N THR A 414 7.98 -3.29 -11.03
CA THR A 414 8.77 -4.32 -11.72
C THR A 414 7.98 -4.94 -12.87
N GLN A 415 6.69 -5.21 -12.66
CA GLN A 415 5.80 -5.83 -13.64
C GLN A 415 5.54 -4.94 -14.86
N ASN A 416 5.26 -3.65 -14.66
CA ASN A 416 4.96 -2.75 -15.78
C ASN A 416 6.17 -2.60 -16.73
N PRO A 417 7.40 -2.31 -16.24
CA PRO A 417 8.58 -2.31 -17.09
C PRO A 417 8.87 -3.66 -17.75
N ALA A 418 8.55 -4.79 -17.11
CA ALA A 418 8.74 -6.11 -17.70
C ALA A 418 7.84 -6.36 -18.92
N ILE A 419 6.61 -5.83 -18.92
CA ILE A 419 5.73 -5.87 -20.09
C ILE A 419 6.27 -4.99 -21.22
N ASP A 420 6.80 -3.80 -20.90
CA ASP A 420 7.41 -2.92 -21.90
C ASP A 420 8.66 -3.56 -22.51
N GLU A 421 9.47 -4.19 -21.68
CA GLU A 421 10.66 -4.96 -22.08
C GLU A 421 10.31 -6.15 -22.96
N LEU A 422 9.22 -6.89 -22.65
CA LEU A 422 8.70 -7.95 -23.51
C LEU A 422 8.34 -7.43 -24.90
N ALA A 423 7.59 -6.33 -24.96
CA ALA A 423 7.17 -5.74 -26.23
C ALA A 423 8.38 -5.31 -27.06
N GLU A 424 9.36 -4.65 -26.45
CA GLU A 424 10.60 -4.28 -27.11
C GLU A 424 11.40 -5.49 -27.61
N TYR A 425 11.53 -6.52 -26.78
CA TYR A 425 12.27 -7.75 -27.13
C TYR A 425 11.69 -8.44 -28.36
N VAL A 426 10.36 -8.59 -28.41
CA VAL A 426 9.64 -9.22 -29.52
C VAL A 426 9.71 -8.35 -30.78
N ASN A 427 9.49 -7.04 -30.64
CA ASN A 427 9.43 -6.11 -31.77
C ASN A 427 10.77 -5.92 -32.48
N ARG A 428 11.89 -6.25 -31.83
CA ARG A 428 13.24 -6.31 -32.44
C ARG A 428 13.48 -7.56 -33.31
N GLY A 429 12.49 -8.43 -33.48
CA GLY A 429 12.54 -9.57 -34.41
C GLY A 429 13.03 -10.89 -33.80
N ASN A 430 13.01 -11.02 -32.46
CA ASN A 430 13.48 -12.24 -31.76
C ASN A 430 12.48 -13.41 -31.78
N ASN A 431 11.50 -13.40 -32.68
CA ASN A 431 10.40 -14.36 -32.73
C ASN A 431 10.85 -15.82 -32.92
N SER A 432 12.02 -16.05 -33.54
CA SER A 432 12.59 -17.39 -33.75
C SER A 432 13.09 -18.07 -32.47
N ARG A 433 13.21 -17.33 -31.36
CA ARG A 433 13.66 -17.84 -30.05
C ARG A 433 12.50 -18.18 -29.11
N LEU A 434 11.27 -17.86 -29.51
CA LEU A 434 10.09 -18.03 -28.67
C LEU A 434 9.59 -19.47 -28.70
N TYR A 435 9.57 -20.12 -27.54
CA TYR A 435 9.13 -21.50 -27.36
C TYR A 435 7.73 -21.58 -26.74
N HIS A 436 6.92 -22.54 -27.18
CA HIS A 436 5.50 -22.61 -26.82
C HIS A 436 5.24 -22.74 -25.31
N ASN A 437 6.06 -23.52 -24.58
CA ASN A 437 5.94 -23.64 -23.12
C ASN A 437 6.28 -22.32 -22.41
N ASP A 438 7.33 -21.62 -22.84
CA ASP A 438 7.73 -20.34 -22.24
C ASP A 438 6.65 -19.27 -22.49
N LEU A 439 6.07 -19.22 -23.69
CA LEU A 439 4.98 -18.30 -24.02
C LEU A 439 3.68 -18.60 -23.27
N PHE A 440 3.41 -19.88 -23.00
CA PHE A 440 2.27 -20.28 -22.18
C PHE A 440 2.42 -19.80 -20.73
N VAL A 441 3.58 -20.06 -20.11
CA VAL A 441 3.88 -19.58 -18.75
C VAL A 441 3.88 -18.05 -18.71
N LEU A 442 4.41 -17.40 -19.74
CA LEU A 442 4.33 -15.94 -19.89
C LEU A 442 2.88 -15.45 -19.90
N GLY A 443 1.99 -16.08 -20.66
CA GLY A 443 0.56 -15.75 -20.68
C GLY A 443 -0.11 -15.84 -19.32
N ARG A 444 0.21 -16.89 -18.56
CA ARG A 444 -0.28 -17.04 -17.18
C ARG A 444 0.17 -15.88 -16.29
N ASN A 445 1.45 -15.53 -16.35
CA ASN A 445 2.03 -14.49 -15.48
C ASN A 445 1.65 -13.07 -15.92
N ILE A 446 1.39 -12.83 -17.21
CA ILE A 446 0.76 -11.59 -17.70
C ILE A 446 -0.63 -11.45 -17.09
N TYR A 447 -1.48 -12.48 -17.17
CA TYR A 447 -2.82 -12.44 -16.59
C TYR A 447 -2.76 -12.24 -15.08
N GLN A 448 -1.89 -12.98 -14.38
CA GLN A 448 -1.69 -12.80 -12.93
C GLN A 448 -1.27 -11.37 -12.57
N SER A 449 -0.35 -10.77 -13.31
CA SER A 449 0.07 -9.38 -13.11
C SER A 449 -1.09 -8.41 -13.34
N ALA A 450 -1.91 -8.64 -14.37
CA ALA A 450 -3.07 -7.82 -14.68
C ALA A 450 -4.17 -7.93 -13.60
N THR A 451 -4.46 -9.14 -13.10
CA THR A 451 -5.35 -9.33 -11.94
C THR A 451 -4.82 -8.68 -10.66
N GLY A 452 -3.51 -8.48 -10.58
CA GLY A 452 -2.86 -7.75 -9.50
C GLY A 452 -2.83 -6.23 -9.69
N GLY A 453 -3.41 -5.67 -10.76
CA GLY A 453 -3.47 -4.22 -11.01
C GLY A 453 -2.32 -3.64 -11.85
N ALA A 454 -1.47 -4.47 -12.46
CA ALA A 454 -0.37 -3.96 -13.29
C ALA A 454 -0.89 -3.36 -14.60
N TYR A 455 -0.94 -2.03 -14.68
CA TYR A 455 -1.49 -1.28 -15.80
C TYR A 455 -0.99 -1.74 -17.19
N SER A 456 0.32 -1.95 -17.36
CA SER A 456 0.86 -2.37 -18.67
C SER A 456 0.36 -3.76 -19.08
N ALA A 457 0.12 -4.66 -18.12
CA ALA A 457 -0.42 -5.99 -18.38
C ALA A 457 -1.93 -5.93 -18.70
N ILE A 458 -2.68 -5.07 -18.00
CA ILE A 458 -4.10 -4.77 -18.29
C ILE A 458 -4.23 -4.24 -19.71
N ASP A 459 -3.51 -3.16 -20.03
CA ASP A 459 -3.46 -2.52 -21.35
C ASP A 459 -3.12 -3.53 -22.46
N LEU A 460 -2.18 -4.44 -22.20
CA LEU A 460 -1.78 -5.44 -23.16
C LEU A 460 -2.91 -6.44 -23.47
N ILE A 461 -3.69 -6.86 -22.47
CA ILE A 461 -4.83 -7.77 -22.63
C ILE A 461 -6.00 -7.06 -23.32
N GLU A 462 -6.41 -5.90 -22.82
CA GLU A 462 -7.53 -5.10 -23.36
C GLU A 462 -7.30 -4.74 -24.84
N ASN A 463 -6.06 -4.41 -25.21
CA ASN A 463 -5.67 -4.12 -26.60
C ASN A 463 -5.27 -5.36 -27.41
N LYS A 464 -5.78 -6.55 -27.03
CA LYS A 464 -5.65 -7.82 -27.77
C LYS A 464 -4.22 -8.17 -28.18
N LEU A 465 -3.25 -7.96 -27.28
CA LEU A 465 -1.82 -8.21 -27.51
C LEU A 465 -1.24 -7.44 -28.72
N SER A 466 -1.85 -6.33 -29.14
CA SER A 466 -1.46 -5.58 -30.34
C SER A 466 -0.01 -5.04 -30.27
N ARG A 467 0.47 -4.74 -29.07
CA ARG A 467 1.84 -4.27 -28.79
C ARG A 467 2.93 -5.32 -29.06
N LEU A 468 2.57 -6.60 -29.17
CA LEU A 468 3.49 -7.70 -29.46
C LEU A 468 3.48 -8.01 -30.97
N ASN A 469 4.52 -7.61 -31.70
CA ASN A 469 4.66 -7.87 -33.13
C ASN A 469 5.18 -9.30 -33.40
N MET A 470 4.31 -10.28 -33.16
CA MET A 470 4.57 -11.70 -33.40
C MET A 470 3.40 -12.37 -34.11
N ALA A 471 3.68 -13.51 -34.76
CA ALA A 471 2.66 -14.28 -35.46
C ALA A 471 1.54 -14.76 -34.51
N PHE A 472 0.30 -14.83 -35.01
CA PHE A 472 -0.85 -15.27 -34.23
C PHE A 472 -0.68 -16.66 -33.60
N LYS A 473 0.02 -17.57 -34.27
CA LYS A 473 0.35 -18.89 -33.70
C LYS A 473 1.15 -18.80 -32.39
N LEU A 474 2.03 -17.80 -32.26
CA LEU A 474 2.78 -17.56 -31.02
C LEU A 474 1.91 -16.88 -29.96
N LYS A 475 1.10 -15.88 -30.36
CA LYS A 475 0.11 -15.24 -29.46
C LYS A 475 -0.89 -16.25 -28.90
N SER A 476 -1.26 -17.26 -29.69
CA SER A 476 -2.15 -18.34 -29.26
C SER A 476 -1.65 -19.05 -28.00
N HIS A 477 -0.34 -19.23 -27.85
CA HIS A 477 0.20 -19.82 -26.62
C HIS A 477 0.08 -18.89 -25.40
N ILE A 478 0.25 -17.58 -25.58
CA ILE A 478 0.02 -16.58 -24.53
C ILE A 478 -1.45 -16.59 -24.11
N VAL A 479 -2.37 -16.57 -25.07
CA VAL A 479 -3.83 -16.61 -24.81
C VAL A 479 -4.22 -17.91 -24.11
N ALA A 480 -3.68 -19.05 -24.52
CA ALA A 480 -3.89 -20.33 -23.83
C ALA A 480 -3.45 -20.27 -22.35
N GLY A 481 -2.31 -19.61 -22.08
CA GLY A 481 -1.82 -19.37 -20.72
C GLY A 481 -2.75 -18.47 -19.91
N MET A 482 -3.29 -17.40 -20.51
CA MET A 482 -4.26 -16.51 -19.86
C MET A 482 -5.53 -17.26 -19.46
N PHE A 483 -6.09 -18.04 -20.39
CA PHE A 483 -7.23 -18.92 -20.10
C PHE A 483 -6.91 -19.93 -19.00
N TYR A 484 -5.74 -20.55 -19.03
CA TYR A 484 -5.34 -21.52 -18.02
C TYR A 484 -5.25 -20.89 -16.62
N GLU A 485 -4.68 -19.69 -16.50
CA GLU A 485 -4.50 -19.00 -15.21
C GLU A 485 -5.82 -18.64 -14.52
N ILE A 486 -6.90 -18.43 -15.29
CA ILE A 486 -8.26 -18.21 -14.77
C ILE A 486 -8.71 -19.41 -13.93
N TYR A 487 -8.45 -20.63 -14.40
CA TYR A 487 -9.04 -21.86 -13.86
C TYR A 487 -8.08 -22.71 -13.03
N PHE A 488 -6.77 -22.62 -13.27
CA PHE A 488 -5.77 -23.48 -12.66
C PHE A 488 -4.73 -22.66 -11.89
N ASP A 489 -4.25 -23.20 -10.78
CA ASP A 489 -3.19 -22.62 -9.96
C ASP A 489 -1.78 -22.97 -10.44
N SER A 490 -0.75 -22.48 -9.73
CA SER A 490 0.65 -22.72 -10.07
C SER A 490 1.08 -24.18 -9.88
N GLN A 491 0.28 -25.00 -9.19
CA GLN A 491 0.46 -26.45 -9.10
C GLN A 491 -0.25 -27.20 -10.24
N GLY A 492 -0.96 -26.48 -11.11
CA GLY A 492 -1.79 -27.06 -12.17
C GLY A 492 -3.11 -27.64 -11.66
N SER A 493 -3.53 -27.29 -10.44
CA SER A 493 -4.77 -27.76 -9.83
C SER A 493 -5.93 -26.81 -10.13
N PHE A 494 -7.12 -27.37 -10.36
CA PHE A 494 -8.33 -26.56 -10.59
C PHE A 494 -8.66 -25.73 -9.35
N ARG A 495 -8.98 -24.45 -9.54
CA ARG A 495 -9.18 -23.47 -8.46
C ARG A 495 -10.53 -23.60 -7.75
N GLY A 496 -11.47 -24.37 -8.29
CA GLY A 496 -12.82 -24.51 -7.72
C GLY A 496 -13.53 -23.17 -7.65
N HIS A 497 -13.88 -22.74 -6.44
CA HIS A 497 -14.56 -21.46 -6.17
C HIS A 497 -13.62 -20.23 -6.12
N ASN A 498 -12.31 -20.40 -6.34
CA ASN A 498 -11.30 -19.32 -6.29
C ASN A 498 -10.80 -18.95 -7.70
N LEU A 499 -11.70 -18.91 -8.69
CA LEU A 499 -11.35 -18.57 -10.08
C LEU A 499 -10.80 -17.13 -10.17
N LYS A 500 -9.82 -16.89 -11.05
CA LYS A 500 -9.27 -15.55 -11.29
C LYS A 500 -10.04 -14.85 -12.40
N SER A 501 -11.14 -14.19 -12.06
CA SER A 501 -12.10 -13.64 -13.04
C SER A 501 -11.94 -12.14 -13.37
N TYR A 502 -10.95 -11.45 -12.79
CA TYR A 502 -10.92 -9.97 -12.80
C TYR A 502 -10.95 -9.35 -14.20
N LEU A 503 -10.30 -9.98 -15.19
CA LEU A 503 -10.32 -9.57 -16.61
C LEU A 503 -10.93 -10.67 -17.49
N LEU A 504 -11.89 -11.42 -16.94
CA LEU A 504 -12.49 -12.56 -17.63
C LEU A 504 -13.11 -12.13 -18.96
N SER A 505 -13.92 -11.06 -18.95
CA SER A 505 -14.57 -10.54 -20.16
C SER A 505 -13.56 -10.16 -21.27
N ASP A 506 -12.42 -9.57 -20.93
CA ASP A 506 -11.37 -9.22 -21.89
C ASP A 506 -10.65 -10.45 -22.45
N VAL A 507 -10.38 -11.46 -21.62
CA VAL A 507 -9.81 -12.73 -22.09
C VAL A 507 -10.82 -13.52 -22.94
N PHE A 508 -12.10 -13.47 -22.60
CA PHE A 508 -13.17 -14.09 -23.39
C PHE A 508 -13.38 -13.37 -24.73
N ALA A 509 -12.96 -12.12 -24.89
CA ALA A 509 -12.99 -11.42 -26.18
C ALA A 509 -12.06 -12.04 -27.25
N PHE A 510 -11.17 -12.97 -26.86
CA PHE A 510 -10.35 -13.78 -27.78
C PHE A 510 -11.08 -15.02 -28.31
N GLN A 511 -12.15 -15.48 -27.65
CA GLN A 511 -12.77 -16.78 -27.91
C GLN A 511 -13.48 -16.88 -29.27
N THR A 512 -13.87 -15.74 -29.86
CA THR A 512 -14.56 -15.66 -31.15
C THR A 512 -13.62 -15.42 -32.34
N ASP A 513 -12.34 -15.18 -32.07
CA ASP A 513 -11.35 -14.93 -33.11
C ASP A 513 -10.75 -16.26 -33.59
N ALA A 514 -10.89 -16.53 -34.89
CA ALA A 514 -10.42 -17.75 -35.54
C ALA A 514 -8.91 -17.98 -35.41
N ASN A 515 -8.13 -16.95 -35.09
CA ASN A 515 -6.70 -17.07 -34.83
C ASN A 515 -6.36 -17.83 -33.52
N TYR A 516 -7.32 -17.94 -32.60
CA TYR A 516 -7.10 -18.50 -31.26
C TYR A 516 -7.87 -19.81 -30.99
N THR A 517 -8.42 -20.45 -32.03
CA THR A 517 -9.19 -21.70 -31.89
C THR A 517 -8.39 -22.82 -31.21
N GLU A 518 -7.07 -22.89 -31.43
CA GLU A 518 -6.20 -23.86 -30.76
C GLU A 518 -6.10 -23.63 -29.24
N ALA A 519 -6.02 -22.37 -28.80
CA ALA A 519 -6.01 -22.02 -27.38
C ALA A 519 -7.34 -22.39 -26.69
N ILE A 520 -8.45 -22.12 -27.37
CA ILE A 520 -9.79 -22.48 -26.89
C ILE A 520 -9.99 -24.00 -26.83
N ALA A 521 -9.55 -24.73 -27.86
CA ALA A 521 -9.59 -26.19 -27.86
C ALA A 521 -8.71 -26.80 -26.76
N PHE A 522 -7.56 -26.18 -26.48
CA PHE A 522 -6.70 -26.57 -25.37
C PHE A 522 -7.40 -26.42 -24.03
N ILE A 523 -7.87 -25.22 -23.65
CA ILE A 523 -8.44 -25.00 -22.33
C ILE A 523 -9.70 -25.84 -22.10
N ASN A 524 -10.54 -26.01 -23.13
CA ASN A 524 -11.73 -26.87 -23.03
C ASN A 524 -11.40 -28.33 -22.75
N ARG A 525 -10.27 -28.83 -23.25
CA ARG A 525 -9.81 -30.18 -22.93
C ARG A 525 -9.36 -30.29 -21.48
N GLU A 526 -8.62 -29.30 -20.98
CA GLU A 526 -8.18 -29.30 -19.57
C GLU A 526 -9.37 -29.17 -18.60
N LEU A 527 -10.42 -28.44 -18.99
CA LEU A 527 -11.65 -28.28 -18.21
C LEU A 527 -12.64 -29.45 -18.32
N GLN A 528 -12.37 -30.44 -19.17
CA GLN A 528 -13.32 -31.53 -19.45
C GLN A 528 -13.70 -32.34 -18.20
N HIS A 529 -12.82 -32.43 -17.21
CA HIS A 529 -13.08 -33.12 -15.94
C HIS A 529 -13.81 -32.26 -14.90
N HIS A 530 -13.99 -30.97 -15.16
CA HIS A 530 -14.56 -29.97 -14.26
C HIS A 530 -15.91 -29.41 -14.74
N LEU A 531 -16.59 -30.09 -15.68
CA LEU A 531 -17.88 -29.64 -16.24
C LEU A 531 -18.98 -29.50 -15.18
N GLY A 532 -18.91 -30.29 -14.10
CA GLY A 532 -19.85 -30.19 -12.98
C GLY A 532 -19.66 -28.92 -12.15
N GLU A 533 -18.51 -28.25 -12.27
CA GLU A 533 -18.14 -27.07 -11.48
C GLU A 533 -18.35 -25.76 -12.25
N LEU A 534 -18.52 -25.82 -13.58
CA LEU A 534 -18.62 -24.66 -14.48
C LEU A 534 -19.98 -24.58 -15.18
N PHE A 535 -20.53 -23.37 -15.30
CA PHE A 535 -21.74 -23.12 -16.11
C PHE A 535 -21.41 -22.85 -17.59
N VAL A 536 -20.27 -22.21 -17.85
CA VAL A 536 -19.84 -21.84 -19.20
C VAL A 536 -18.41 -22.30 -19.42
N LEU A 537 -18.17 -22.85 -20.61
CA LEU A 537 -16.85 -23.18 -21.11
C LEU A 537 -16.34 -22.08 -22.05
N PRO A 538 -15.02 -21.79 -22.06
CA PRO A 538 -14.43 -20.89 -23.05
C PRO A 538 -14.80 -21.26 -24.48
N GLY A 539 -15.20 -20.27 -25.29
CA GLY A 539 -15.67 -20.48 -26.66
C GLY A 539 -17.18 -20.70 -26.78
N ASN A 540 -17.90 -20.93 -25.68
CA ASN A 540 -19.35 -20.88 -25.68
C ASN A 540 -19.82 -19.41 -25.63
N THR A 541 -20.55 -18.98 -26.65
CA THR A 541 -21.08 -17.61 -26.77
C THR A 541 -22.59 -17.53 -26.52
N SER A 542 -23.22 -18.62 -26.06
CA SER A 542 -24.63 -18.61 -25.69
C SER A 542 -24.87 -17.74 -24.46
N ASN A 543 -26.03 -17.08 -24.43
CA ASN A 543 -26.46 -16.37 -23.24
C ASN A 543 -26.81 -17.36 -22.12
N VAL A 544 -26.44 -17.00 -20.90
CA VAL A 544 -26.78 -17.72 -19.66
C VAL A 544 -27.93 -16.98 -18.99
N THR A 545 -28.98 -17.71 -18.62
CA THR A 545 -30.12 -17.10 -17.94
C THR A 545 -29.86 -17.04 -16.44
N VAL A 546 -29.93 -15.83 -15.87
CA VAL A 546 -29.88 -15.59 -14.43
C VAL A 546 -31.28 -15.20 -13.97
N GLU A 547 -31.93 -16.06 -13.18
CA GLU A 547 -33.28 -15.82 -12.67
C GLU A 547 -33.24 -15.44 -11.20
N LEU A 548 -33.78 -14.27 -10.86
CA LEU A 548 -34.00 -13.83 -9.50
C LEU A 548 -35.45 -14.11 -9.09
N ILE A 549 -35.60 -14.87 -8.01
CA ILE A 549 -36.89 -15.05 -7.35
C ILE A 549 -36.97 -14.02 -6.23
N VAL A 550 -37.86 -13.04 -6.37
CA VAL A 550 -37.99 -11.90 -5.48
C VAL A 550 -39.40 -11.75 -4.91
N GLU A 551 -39.48 -11.09 -3.75
CA GLU A 551 -40.70 -10.58 -3.15
C GLU A 551 -40.54 -9.13 -2.70
N GLU A 552 -41.63 -8.39 -2.54
CA GLU A 552 -41.57 -7.05 -1.96
C GLU A 552 -41.34 -7.11 -0.46
N VAL A 553 -40.35 -6.35 0.01
CA VAL A 553 -39.98 -6.24 1.41
C VAL A 553 -39.95 -4.77 1.81
N GLU A 554 -40.68 -4.42 2.86
CA GLU A 554 -40.61 -3.09 3.47
C GLU A 554 -39.39 -2.96 4.36
N THR A 555 -38.60 -1.90 4.14
CA THR A 555 -37.41 -1.60 4.93
C THR A 555 -37.53 -0.26 5.63
N SER A 556 -37.02 -0.18 6.86
CA SER A 556 -37.08 1.05 7.67
C SER A 556 -36.22 2.20 7.14
N TRP A 557 -35.30 1.91 6.22
CA TRP A 557 -34.27 2.85 5.74
C TRP A 557 -34.35 3.14 4.24
N ALA A 558 -35.00 2.31 3.43
CA ALA A 558 -35.15 2.51 1.98
C ALA A 558 -36.58 2.27 1.44
N GLY A 559 -37.57 2.05 2.31
CA GLY A 559 -38.94 1.73 1.88
C GLY A 559 -39.03 0.35 1.21
N THR A 560 -39.95 0.20 0.25
CA THR A 560 -40.18 -1.05 -0.47
C THR A 560 -39.01 -1.43 -1.38
N MET A 561 -38.47 -2.64 -1.21
CA MET A 561 -37.41 -3.22 -2.04
C MET A 561 -37.77 -4.64 -2.52
N LEU A 562 -36.98 -5.19 -3.45
CA LEU A 562 -37.12 -6.58 -3.89
C LEU A 562 -36.17 -7.48 -3.11
N GLY A 563 -36.68 -8.15 -2.08
CA GLY A 563 -35.95 -9.17 -1.33
C GLY A 563 -35.73 -10.42 -2.17
N VAL A 564 -34.47 -10.83 -2.36
CA VAL A 564 -34.10 -12.01 -3.14
C VAL A 564 -34.22 -13.26 -2.29
N LYS A 565 -35.08 -14.19 -2.72
CA LYS A 565 -35.30 -15.50 -2.09
C LYS A 565 -34.47 -16.60 -2.71
N ASP A 566 -34.19 -16.49 -3.99
CA ASP A 566 -33.36 -17.44 -4.71
C ASP A 566 -32.71 -16.75 -5.91
N LEU A 567 -31.55 -17.27 -6.29
CA LEU A 567 -30.85 -16.89 -7.52
C LEU A 567 -30.52 -18.18 -8.25
N LYS A 568 -31.01 -18.29 -9.48
CA LYS A 568 -30.81 -19.46 -10.33
C LYS A 568 -30.00 -19.12 -11.56
N ILE A 569 -29.10 -20.01 -11.94
CA ILE A 569 -28.32 -19.94 -13.18
C ILE A 569 -28.69 -21.17 -14.01
N ASP A 570 -29.27 -20.95 -15.20
CA ASP A 570 -29.82 -21.99 -16.09
C ASP A 570 -30.70 -23.01 -15.34
N GLY A 571 -31.52 -22.51 -14.40
CA GLY A 571 -32.46 -23.30 -13.59
C GLY A 571 -31.88 -23.91 -12.31
N GLU A 572 -30.57 -23.86 -12.10
CA GLU A 572 -29.90 -24.37 -10.90
C GLU A 572 -29.81 -23.29 -9.80
N SER A 573 -30.31 -23.58 -8.58
CA SER A 573 -30.22 -22.65 -7.44
C SER A 573 -28.81 -22.58 -6.89
N VAL A 574 -28.23 -21.38 -6.94
CA VAL A 574 -26.88 -21.08 -6.47
C VAL A 574 -26.85 -20.13 -5.28
N LEU A 575 -27.99 -19.59 -4.84
CA LEU A 575 -28.05 -18.79 -3.63
C LEU A 575 -28.00 -19.70 -2.40
N LYS A 576 -26.98 -19.53 -1.57
CA LYS A 576 -26.85 -20.23 -0.27
C LYS A 576 -26.68 -19.21 0.85
N TYR A 577 -26.83 -19.69 2.08
CA TYR A 577 -26.65 -18.90 3.30
C TYR A 577 -25.60 -19.57 4.18
N SER A 578 -24.63 -18.79 4.64
CA SER A 578 -23.57 -19.29 5.51
C SER A 578 -23.10 -18.25 6.51
N GLU A 579 -23.01 -18.68 7.78
CA GLU A 579 -22.39 -17.90 8.84
C GLU A 579 -20.86 -17.82 8.70
N LEU A 580 -20.24 -18.81 8.04
CA LEU A 580 -18.82 -18.76 7.68
C LEU A 580 -18.58 -17.64 6.66
N TYR A 581 -17.42 -16.98 6.79
CA TYR A 581 -17.00 -15.95 5.86
C TYR A 581 -16.50 -16.58 4.55
N TYR A 582 -17.01 -16.06 3.44
CA TYR A 582 -16.52 -16.33 2.10
C TYR A 582 -16.23 -14.98 1.45
N HIS A 583 -15.09 -14.86 0.77
CA HIS A 583 -14.65 -13.63 0.11
C HIS A 583 -15.63 -13.12 -0.97
N HIS A 584 -16.54 -13.99 -1.45
CA HIS A 584 -17.56 -13.69 -2.47
C HIS A 584 -18.98 -13.50 -1.89
N ARG A 585 -19.11 -13.07 -0.63
CA ARG A 585 -20.41 -12.78 -0.03
C ARG A 585 -21.15 -11.68 -0.80
N LEU A 586 -22.45 -11.86 -1.02
CA LEU A 586 -23.27 -10.92 -1.77
C LEU A 586 -23.41 -9.60 -1.01
N LYS A 587 -23.39 -8.48 -1.75
CA LYS A 587 -23.69 -7.17 -1.15
C LYS A 587 -25.16 -7.16 -0.76
N GLN A 588 -25.46 -6.63 0.43
CA GLN A 588 -26.83 -6.59 0.96
C GLN A 588 -27.78 -5.88 -0.01
N THR A 589 -27.33 -4.79 -0.64
CA THR A 589 -28.05 -4.12 -1.73
C THR A 589 -27.24 -4.22 -3.02
N SER A 590 -27.89 -4.69 -4.08
CA SER A 590 -27.23 -4.86 -5.38
C SER A 590 -28.16 -4.47 -6.51
N GLY A 591 -27.66 -3.64 -7.44
CA GLY A 591 -28.27 -3.49 -8.76
C GLY A 591 -27.86 -4.62 -9.70
N GLU A 592 -28.44 -4.65 -10.90
CA GLU A 592 -28.18 -5.69 -11.91
C GLU A 592 -26.68 -5.87 -12.21
N SER A 593 -25.95 -4.77 -12.45
CA SER A 593 -24.51 -4.83 -12.75
C SER A 593 -23.70 -5.48 -11.63
N ASN A 594 -23.98 -5.14 -10.36
CA ASN A 594 -23.30 -5.71 -9.21
C ASN A 594 -23.53 -7.24 -9.11
N ILE A 595 -24.77 -7.69 -9.38
CA ILE A 595 -25.09 -9.12 -9.37
C ILE A 595 -24.31 -9.83 -10.48
N LYS A 596 -24.28 -9.24 -11.68
CA LYS A 596 -23.55 -9.81 -12.81
C LYS A 596 -22.05 -9.93 -12.54
N GLU A 597 -21.45 -8.90 -11.97
CA GLU A 597 -20.04 -8.92 -11.55
C GLU A 597 -19.76 -9.99 -10.49
N GLN A 598 -20.66 -10.19 -9.53
CA GLN A 598 -20.51 -11.22 -8.50
C GLN A 598 -20.68 -12.64 -9.06
N ILE A 599 -21.57 -12.83 -10.03
CA ILE A 599 -21.70 -14.11 -10.75
C ILE A 599 -20.46 -14.36 -11.62
N GLU A 600 -19.95 -13.33 -12.30
CA GLU A 600 -18.72 -13.41 -13.09
C GLU A 600 -17.55 -13.81 -12.20
N SER A 601 -17.48 -13.28 -10.98
CA SER A 601 -16.38 -13.59 -10.07
C SER A 601 -16.38 -14.99 -9.49
N VAL A 602 -17.55 -15.52 -9.17
CA VAL A 602 -17.66 -16.85 -8.55
C VAL A 602 -17.66 -17.97 -9.58
N PHE A 603 -18.34 -17.76 -10.72
CA PHE A 603 -18.63 -18.83 -11.68
C PHE A 603 -17.91 -18.67 -13.02
N ALA A 604 -17.08 -17.62 -13.18
CA ALA A 604 -16.41 -17.29 -14.44
C ALA A 604 -17.38 -17.24 -15.64
N ILE A 605 -18.55 -16.63 -15.44
CA ILE A 605 -19.54 -16.37 -16.49
C ILE A 605 -19.42 -14.89 -16.90
N PRO A 606 -18.97 -14.56 -18.12
CA PRO A 606 -18.86 -13.16 -18.53
C PRO A 606 -20.17 -12.40 -18.37
N SER A 607 -20.13 -11.23 -17.73
CA SER A 607 -21.31 -10.37 -17.50
C SER A 607 -22.07 -10.04 -18.79
N THR A 608 -21.38 -9.98 -19.92
CA THR A 608 -21.95 -9.79 -21.26
C THR A 608 -22.81 -10.97 -21.76
N GLN A 609 -22.59 -12.18 -21.24
CA GLN A 609 -23.39 -13.37 -21.55
C GLN A 609 -24.56 -13.56 -20.56
N GLN A 610 -24.58 -12.83 -19.45
CA GLN A 610 -25.61 -12.97 -18.42
C GLN A 610 -26.87 -12.19 -18.77
N VAL A 611 -27.99 -12.91 -18.90
CA VAL A 611 -29.32 -12.34 -19.09
C VAL A 611 -30.09 -12.47 -17.79
N LEU A 612 -30.14 -11.36 -17.04
CA LEU A 612 -30.83 -11.31 -15.77
C LEU A 612 -32.34 -11.10 -15.98
N LYS A 613 -33.15 -11.88 -15.27
CA LYS A 613 -34.61 -11.79 -15.25
C LYS A 613 -35.09 -11.90 -13.81
N ASP A 614 -36.12 -11.14 -13.46
CA ASP A 614 -36.80 -11.26 -12.18
C ASP A 614 -38.30 -11.52 -12.38
N ASN A 615 -38.93 -12.18 -11.41
CA ASN A 615 -40.36 -12.53 -11.46
C ASN A 615 -41.31 -11.34 -11.19
N SER A 616 -40.80 -10.16 -10.81
CA SER A 616 -41.61 -8.98 -10.53
C SER A 616 -41.72 -8.03 -11.73
N GLY A 617 -40.70 -7.99 -12.59
CA GLY A 617 -40.57 -7.06 -13.72
C GLY A 617 -40.38 -5.60 -13.32
N LYS A 618 -40.07 -5.31 -12.04
CA LYS A 618 -40.05 -3.94 -11.48
C LYS A 618 -38.69 -3.24 -11.59
N GLY A 619 -37.59 -3.98 -11.74
CA GLY A 619 -36.25 -3.40 -11.90
C GLY A 619 -35.75 -2.55 -10.72
N LEU A 620 -36.24 -2.83 -9.49
CA LEU A 620 -35.75 -2.17 -8.27
C LEU A 620 -34.41 -2.77 -7.81
N PRO A 621 -33.64 -2.06 -6.96
CA PRO A 621 -32.49 -2.65 -6.29
C PRO A 621 -32.90 -3.91 -5.50
N TYR A 622 -32.04 -4.93 -5.59
CA TYR A 622 -32.25 -6.22 -4.96
C TYR A 622 -31.65 -6.24 -3.56
N LEU A 623 -32.40 -6.79 -2.61
CA LEU A 623 -32.00 -6.97 -1.23
C LEU A 623 -31.65 -8.44 -0.97
N PHE A 624 -30.39 -8.72 -0.68
CA PHE A 624 -29.89 -10.02 -0.23
C PHE A 624 -29.77 -10.05 1.30
N GLU A 625 -29.91 -11.23 1.91
CA GLU A 625 -29.62 -11.39 3.34
C GLU A 625 -28.11 -11.24 3.62
N ASN A 626 -27.77 -10.83 4.85
CA ASN A 626 -26.38 -10.51 5.23
C ASN A 626 -25.40 -11.69 5.19
N ASN A 627 -25.90 -12.92 5.15
CA ASN A 627 -25.13 -14.16 5.08
C ASN A 627 -25.29 -14.88 3.73
N ALA A 628 -25.88 -14.21 2.72
CA ALA A 628 -26.08 -14.76 1.40
C ALA A 628 -24.75 -14.85 0.61
N ILE A 629 -24.53 -16.00 -0.01
CA ILE A 629 -23.36 -16.31 -0.84
C ILE A 629 -23.81 -17.00 -2.14
N LEU A 630 -22.97 -16.95 -3.17
CA LEU A 630 -23.14 -17.73 -4.38
C LEU A 630 -22.34 -19.03 -4.27
N TRP A 631 -23.00 -20.16 -4.43
CA TRP A 631 -22.36 -21.46 -4.36
C TRP A 631 -23.13 -22.50 -5.18
N ARG A 632 -22.40 -23.26 -6.00
CA ARG A 632 -22.98 -24.34 -6.80
C ARG A 632 -22.91 -25.66 -6.02
N GLY A 633 -24.01 -26.40 -5.99
CA GLY A 633 -24.11 -27.66 -5.23
C GLY A 633 -24.30 -27.46 -3.72
N GLU A 634 -23.92 -28.46 -2.93
CA GLU A 634 -24.02 -28.42 -1.46
C GLU A 634 -22.85 -27.65 -0.85
N LEU A 635 -23.14 -26.87 0.20
CA LEU A 635 -22.08 -26.25 0.98
C LEU A 635 -21.29 -27.33 1.72
N PRO A 636 -19.94 -27.22 1.76
CA PRO A 636 -19.16 -28.12 2.58
C PRO A 636 -19.63 -28.03 4.03
N PRO A 637 -19.69 -29.17 4.76
CA PRO A 637 -20.05 -29.14 6.16
C PRO A 637 -19.10 -28.19 6.88
N ALA A 638 -19.65 -27.27 7.68
CA ALA A 638 -18.84 -26.34 8.47
C ALA A 638 -17.77 -27.16 9.20
N ALA A 639 -16.51 -26.94 8.84
CA ALA A 639 -15.41 -27.63 9.50
C ALA A 639 -15.54 -27.31 10.99
N LYS A 640 -15.88 -28.31 11.81
CA LYS A 640 -15.72 -28.20 13.25
C LYS A 640 -14.26 -27.84 13.46
N ASN A 641 -13.99 -26.62 13.90
CA ASN A 641 -12.70 -26.12 14.35
C ASN A 641 -11.54 -27.08 14.09
N VAL A 642 -10.91 -26.98 12.92
CA VAL A 642 -9.54 -27.49 12.76
C VAL A 642 -8.62 -26.38 13.27
N PHE A 643 -8.72 -26.11 14.58
CA PHE A 643 -7.59 -25.65 15.37
C PHE A 643 -6.93 -26.90 15.93
N ALA A 644 -6.18 -27.61 15.10
CA ALA A 644 -5.17 -28.60 15.46
C ALA A 644 -4.65 -29.27 14.17
N ALA A 645 -3.61 -28.68 13.58
CA ALA A 645 -2.47 -29.34 12.93
C ALA A 645 -1.85 -28.38 11.91
N ASP A 646 -0.64 -27.96 12.21
CA ASP A 646 0.43 -27.55 11.30
C ASP A 646 0.12 -26.44 10.27
N PHE A 647 0.28 -25.18 10.67
CA PHE A 647 1.47 -24.33 10.41
C PHE A 647 1.20 -22.88 10.82
#